data_AF-L8WJJ1-F1
#
_entry.id   AF-L8WJJ1-F1
#
_cell.length_a   1.000
_cell.length_b   1.000
_cell.length_c   1.000
_cell.angle_alpha   90.00
_cell.angle_beta   90.00
_cell.angle_gamma   90.00
#
_symmetry.space_group_name_H-M   'P 1'
#
loop_
_entity.id
_entity.type
_entity.pdbx_description
1 polymer ?
#
loop_
_entity_poly.entity_id
_entity_poly.type
_entity_poly.pdbx_seq_one_letter_code
_entity_poly.pdbx_strand_id
1 'polypeptide(L)'
;MASHRRPRAPSPTPDHLTASYAPTLQPRFPVRPNDHLDADERRANAQPGKLRKHHIGGLNLAPAEWKILVIVVIIASFVRFDEVHFGNFASKYIKTRYFVDVHPPLAKLLLTLAAFVGGFDGHFDFKEIGKAYDENTPYVLMRLLPAIMGVAVVPLTYLTLRGLDCRATTALLGAFLVTFENGLITQSRLILLDSPLIFFTALTAFFWVGFSNEDTQRPFTEEWWTWLALTGLSLGAVVSCKWVGLFTIATVGVCTLRQLWLLLGDLKVTPRLFIKHFMARALCLILLPILFYMAMFEIHFAILQNSGDGDGFMSAAFMHTLGGRGMSDTFADVALGSAVTLRHVNTQGGYLHSHLHTYPGGSKQQQITLYPHIDGNNDWRILNGTFDGATDFDWTTEPISQIRNGQTIRLEHIATQKRLHSHDVRPPVSDVDFQNEVSAYGYPGFQGDANDNWIVEIEEGAGRGQTVKTLKTKFRLRHPMTGCYLFSHKVKLPDWAFEQQEVTCNKNAVRENSVWYIETNNHENHVDYERRAYGSPCIRLNFWVKDHKQIYLIATLVKYDQLCAFLATGWVLHYFPFFLMSRQLFLHHYFPALYFAILMSCAVFDAVTANLKPRVRLQIAGVVLIFVLWNYMSFSPLTYGTPWTRSKCESSKWLKSWDFAW
;
A
#
# COMPACT_ATOMS: atom_id res chain seq x y z
N MET A 1 -79.08 -48.79 39.33
CA MET A 1 -79.54 -48.75 37.92
C MET A 1 -79.23 -47.37 37.35
N ALA A 2 -78.73 -47.34 36.12
CA ALA A 2 -78.24 -46.15 35.42
C ALA A 2 -79.31 -45.05 35.24
N SER A 3 -78.88 -43.80 35.07
CA SER A 3 -78.80 -43.17 33.74
C SER A 3 -79.03 -41.65 33.75
N HIS A 4 -78.21 -40.99 32.90
CA HIS A 4 -78.49 -39.77 32.12
C HIS A 4 -78.92 -38.48 32.85
N ARG A 5 -78.51 -37.27 32.46
CA ARG A 5 -77.68 -36.72 31.36
C ARG A 5 -77.32 -35.30 31.81
N ARG A 6 -76.16 -34.83 31.33
CA ARG A 6 -75.45 -33.56 31.58
C ARG A 6 -76.30 -32.29 31.70
N PRO A 7 -75.80 -31.29 32.44
CA PRO A 7 -75.97 -29.89 32.10
C PRO A 7 -74.68 -29.23 31.56
N ARG A 8 -74.93 -28.18 30.77
CA ARG A 8 -74.01 -27.24 30.12
C ARG A 8 -73.26 -26.36 31.13
N ALA A 9 -72.15 -25.81 30.65
CA ALA A 9 -71.17 -24.95 31.33
C ALA A 9 -71.72 -23.64 31.92
N PRO A 10 -71.00 -23.04 32.89
CA PRO A 10 -70.94 -21.61 33.08
C PRO A 10 -69.62 -21.00 32.54
N SER A 11 -69.75 -19.80 31.98
CA SER A 11 -68.69 -18.89 31.52
C SER A 11 -67.94 -18.19 32.68
N PRO A 12 -66.75 -17.61 32.43
CA PRO A 12 -65.80 -17.18 33.46
C PRO A 12 -65.87 -15.67 33.78
N THR A 13 -65.53 -15.28 35.00
CA THR A 13 -65.08 -13.92 35.41
C THR A 13 -64.26 -14.01 36.72
N PRO A 14 -63.42 -13.02 37.08
CA PRO A 14 -62.05 -12.84 36.58
C PRO A 14 -61.03 -12.75 37.74
N ASP A 15 -59.79 -12.38 37.42
CA ASP A 15 -58.71 -11.93 38.33
C ASP A 15 -57.72 -12.98 38.83
N HIS A 16 -56.64 -13.20 38.07
CA HIS A 16 -55.36 -12.53 38.32
C HIS A 16 -54.28 -12.99 37.31
N LEU A 17 -53.92 -12.02 36.46
CA LEU A 17 -52.71 -11.85 35.66
C LEU A 17 -51.67 -13.00 35.63
N THR A 18 -51.54 -13.53 34.43
CA THR A 18 -50.50 -14.41 33.89
C THR A 18 -49.07 -13.88 34.11
N ALA A 19 -48.23 -14.64 34.81
CA ALA A 19 -46.79 -14.67 34.57
C ALA A 19 -46.47 -15.90 33.71
N SER A 20 -46.20 -15.66 32.43
CA SER A 20 -45.80 -16.67 31.46
C SER A 20 -44.46 -17.30 31.87
N TYR A 21 -44.45 -18.60 32.16
CA TYR A 21 -43.25 -19.42 32.12
C TYR A 21 -42.73 -19.45 30.67
N ALA A 22 -41.69 -18.68 30.37
CA ALA A 22 -40.92 -18.85 29.15
C ALA A 22 -40.08 -20.14 29.27
N PRO A 23 -40.09 -21.03 28.26
CA PRO A 23 -39.26 -22.23 28.28
C PRO A 23 -37.79 -21.80 28.22
N THR A 24 -37.00 -22.32 29.15
CA THR A 24 -35.55 -22.17 29.19
C THR A 24 -34.95 -22.71 27.89
N LEU A 25 -34.53 -21.80 27.01
CA LEU A 25 -33.69 -22.12 25.85
C LEU A 25 -32.42 -22.80 26.35
N GLN A 26 -32.32 -24.12 26.16
CA GLN A 26 -31.05 -24.82 26.31
C GLN A 26 -30.03 -24.18 25.35
N PRO A 27 -28.80 -23.89 25.79
CA PRO A 27 -27.78 -23.35 24.90
C PRO A 27 -27.53 -24.34 23.77
N ARG A 28 -27.62 -23.85 22.53
CA ARG A 28 -27.44 -24.61 21.28
C ARG A 28 -26.01 -25.12 21.07
N PHE A 29 -25.10 -24.83 22.01
CA PHE A 29 -23.72 -25.25 22.05
C PHE A 29 -23.44 -25.98 23.37
N PRO A 30 -22.81 -27.17 23.35
CA PRO A 30 -22.37 -27.80 24.59
C PRO A 30 -21.27 -26.96 25.24
N VAL A 31 -21.46 -26.62 26.51
CA VAL A 31 -20.41 -26.04 27.36
C VAL A 31 -19.25 -27.04 27.40
N ARG A 32 -18.05 -26.63 26.94
CA ARG A 32 -16.85 -27.47 27.06
C ARG A 32 -16.56 -27.77 28.53
N PRO A 33 -16.04 -28.96 28.87
CA PRO A 33 -15.54 -29.24 30.23
C PRO A 33 -14.54 -28.17 30.67
N ASN A 34 -14.52 -27.91 31.99
CA ASN A 34 -13.80 -26.84 32.69
C ASN A 34 -12.25 -26.91 32.62
N ASP A 35 -11.66 -27.48 31.57
CA ASP A 35 -10.22 -27.79 31.47
C ASP A 35 -9.30 -26.58 31.18
N HIS A 36 -9.85 -25.38 31.06
CA HIS A 36 -9.14 -24.15 30.68
C HIS A 36 -8.93 -23.15 31.83
N LEU A 37 -9.28 -23.53 33.07
CA LEU A 37 -9.30 -22.62 34.22
C LEU A 37 -7.93 -22.49 34.91
N ASP A 38 -7.51 -21.25 35.24
CA ASP A 38 -6.34 -20.97 36.10
C ASP A 38 -6.60 -21.50 37.54
N ALA A 39 -5.55 -21.72 38.33
CA ALA A 39 -5.60 -22.25 39.69
C ALA A 39 -6.51 -21.42 40.62
N ASP A 40 -6.56 -20.10 40.42
CA ASP A 40 -7.46 -19.21 41.15
C ASP A 40 -8.93 -19.36 40.72
N GLU A 41 -9.18 -19.64 39.43
CA GLU A 41 -10.52 -19.92 38.91
C GLU A 41 -11.03 -21.31 39.32
N ARG A 42 -10.14 -22.30 39.47
CA ARG A 42 -10.49 -23.62 40.05
C ARG A 42 -10.91 -23.49 41.51
N ARG A 43 -10.27 -22.58 42.27
CA ARG A 43 -10.66 -22.27 43.66
C ARG A 43 -12.00 -21.54 43.74
N ALA A 44 -12.30 -20.65 42.80
CA ALA A 44 -13.59 -19.97 42.72
C ALA A 44 -14.73 -20.91 42.29
N ASN A 45 -14.47 -21.85 41.38
CA ASN A 45 -15.44 -22.84 40.90
C ASN A 45 -15.75 -23.97 41.89
N ALA A 46 -15.01 -24.08 42.99
CA ALA A 46 -15.35 -24.96 44.10
C ALA A 46 -16.58 -24.46 44.92
N GLN A 47 -17.10 -23.27 44.62
CA GLN A 47 -18.33 -22.73 45.22
C GLN A 47 -19.53 -22.90 44.26
N PRO A 48 -20.49 -23.79 44.54
CA PRO A 48 -21.65 -24.01 43.67
C PRO A 48 -22.62 -22.83 43.77
N GLY A 49 -22.93 -22.17 42.63
CA GLY A 49 -24.09 -21.27 42.53
C GLY A 49 -23.96 -19.98 41.71
N LYS A 50 -22.80 -19.60 41.17
CA LYS A 50 -22.68 -18.37 40.34
C LYS A 50 -22.61 -18.69 38.85
N LEU A 51 -23.64 -18.27 38.09
CA LEU A 51 -23.56 -18.21 36.62
C LEU A 51 -22.41 -17.27 36.20
N ARG A 52 -21.57 -17.76 35.28
CA ARG A 52 -20.40 -17.05 34.73
C ARG A 52 -20.85 -15.75 34.03
N LYS A 53 -20.30 -14.60 34.43
CA LYS A 53 -20.57 -13.31 33.79
C LYS A 53 -19.80 -13.25 32.46
N HIS A 54 -20.50 -13.11 31.34
CA HIS A 54 -19.90 -12.94 30.01
C HIS A 54 -19.31 -11.53 29.91
N HIS A 55 -18.05 -11.42 29.47
CA HIS A 55 -17.37 -10.14 29.28
C HIS A 55 -17.12 -9.93 27.79
N ILE A 56 -17.64 -8.81 27.24
CA ILE A 56 -17.53 -8.47 25.82
C ILE A 56 -16.06 -8.39 25.41
N GLY A 57 -15.68 -9.10 24.35
CA GLY A 57 -14.32 -9.17 23.83
C GLY A 57 -13.32 -9.87 24.75
N GLY A 58 -13.78 -10.56 25.80
CA GLY A 58 -12.93 -11.17 26.84
C GLY A 58 -12.32 -10.18 27.83
N LEU A 59 -12.76 -8.92 27.84
CA LEU A 59 -12.22 -7.88 28.73
C LEU A 59 -12.90 -7.90 30.10
N ASN A 60 -12.26 -8.55 31.07
CA ASN A 60 -12.64 -8.46 32.48
C ASN A 60 -11.69 -7.51 33.23
N LEU A 61 -12.01 -6.22 33.19
CA LEU A 61 -11.21 -5.15 33.80
C LEU A 61 -11.86 -4.67 35.11
N ALA A 62 -11.11 -4.66 36.20
CA ALA A 62 -11.55 -4.01 37.43
C ALA A 62 -11.58 -2.48 37.26
N PRO A 63 -12.46 -1.74 37.97
CA PRO A 63 -12.46 -0.27 37.94
C PRO A 63 -11.11 0.36 38.31
N ALA A 64 -10.31 -0.32 39.14
CA ALA A 64 -8.95 0.09 39.46
C ALA A 64 -7.98 -0.01 38.27
N GLU A 65 -8.14 -1.02 37.40
CA GLU A 65 -7.33 -1.17 36.19
C GLU A 65 -7.55 0.00 35.23
N TRP A 66 -8.79 0.48 35.08
CA TRP A 66 -9.10 1.67 34.29
C TRP A 66 -8.40 2.93 34.81
N LYS A 67 -8.39 3.14 36.13
CA LYS A 67 -7.68 4.28 36.75
C LYS A 67 -6.18 4.19 36.50
N ILE A 68 -5.58 3.00 36.64
CA ILE A 68 -4.16 2.77 36.36
C ILE A 68 -3.86 3.05 34.88
N LEU A 69 -4.71 2.59 33.97
CA LEU A 69 -4.54 2.81 32.54
C LEU A 69 -4.55 4.30 32.19
N VAL A 70 -5.45 5.09 32.80
CA VAL A 70 -5.48 6.55 32.64
C VAL A 70 -4.17 7.18 33.12
N ILE A 71 -3.64 6.75 34.27
CA ILE A 71 -2.36 7.25 34.79
C ILE A 71 -1.21 6.91 33.83
N VAL A 72 -1.16 5.68 33.30
CA VAL A 72 -0.13 5.24 32.34
C VAL A 72 -0.22 6.03 31.04
N VAL A 73 -1.43 6.32 30.54
CA VAL A 73 -1.64 7.17 29.38
C VAL A 73 -1.15 8.59 29.63
N ILE A 74 -1.42 9.17 30.81
CA ILE A 74 -0.90 10.48 31.20
C ILE A 74 0.64 10.49 31.19
N ILE A 75 1.28 9.46 31.77
CA ILE A 75 2.74 9.31 31.74
C ILE A 75 3.25 9.22 30.29
N ALA A 76 2.62 8.39 29.45
CA ALA A 76 3.01 8.22 28.05
C ALA A 76 2.88 9.53 27.25
N SER A 77 1.89 10.37 27.54
CA SER A 77 1.74 11.70 26.94
C SER A 77 2.91 12.63 27.28
N PHE A 78 3.33 12.68 28.56
CA PHE A 78 4.49 13.48 28.96
C PHE A 78 5.79 13.00 28.33
N VAL A 79 5.97 11.69 28.17
CA VAL A 79 7.14 11.12 27.50
C VAL A 79 7.16 11.48 26.01
N ARG A 80 6.04 11.61 25.30
CA ARG A 80 6.07 11.74 23.84
C ARG A 80 6.01 13.16 23.31
N PHE A 81 5.75 14.15 24.16
CA PHE A 81 5.60 15.54 23.74
C PHE A 81 6.92 16.31 23.78
N ASP A 82 7.48 16.65 22.61
CA ASP A 82 8.59 17.58 22.34
C ASP A 82 8.84 17.53 20.81
N GLU A 83 9.59 18.48 20.30
CA GLU A 83 9.72 18.81 18.88
C GLU A 83 10.66 17.85 18.10
N VAL A 84 10.45 17.56 16.79
CA VAL A 84 11.38 17.63 15.60
C VAL A 84 10.66 17.16 14.27
N HIS A 85 11.19 17.58 13.11
CA HIS A 85 10.62 17.82 11.76
C HIS A 85 10.12 16.65 10.89
N PHE A 86 9.13 16.89 10.00
CA PHE A 86 8.91 16.36 8.63
C PHE A 86 7.58 16.92 8.04
N GLY A 87 7.27 16.85 6.73
CA GLY A 87 5.93 17.32 6.27
C GLY A 87 5.66 17.54 4.78
N ASN A 88 6.61 17.24 3.88
CA ASN A 88 6.53 17.62 2.45
C ASN A 88 5.22 17.23 1.74
N PHE A 89 4.68 16.03 2.03
CA PHE A 89 3.47 15.56 1.36
C PHE A 89 2.22 16.38 1.69
N ALA A 90 2.12 16.95 2.90
CA ALA A 90 0.97 17.75 3.29
C ALA A 90 0.82 19.00 2.42
N SER A 91 1.93 19.64 2.05
CA SER A 91 1.95 20.78 1.12
C SER A 91 1.34 20.44 -0.23
N LYS A 92 1.65 19.25 -0.78
CA LYS A 92 1.14 18.81 -2.09
C LYS A 92 -0.37 18.59 -2.09
N TYR A 93 -0.91 17.97 -1.05
CA TYR A 93 -2.36 17.80 -0.90
C TYR A 93 -3.09 19.14 -0.72
N ILE A 94 -2.57 20.06 0.11
CA ILE A 94 -3.19 21.38 0.33
C ILE A 94 -3.18 22.21 -0.96
N LYS A 95 -2.10 22.13 -1.73
CA LYS A 95 -2.00 22.75 -3.06
C LYS A 95 -2.76 22.00 -4.14
N THR A 96 -3.41 20.87 -3.82
CA THR A 96 -4.14 20.00 -4.76
C THR A 96 -3.30 19.52 -5.95
N ARG A 97 -1.97 19.46 -5.81
CA ARG A 97 -1.04 19.08 -6.89
C ARG A 97 -0.75 17.60 -6.87
N TYR A 98 -0.97 16.94 -7.99
CA TYR A 98 -0.77 15.51 -8.15
C TYR A 98 0.70 15.13 -7.94
N PHE A 99 0.91 14.00 -7.27
CA PHE A 99 2.23 13.44 -7.03
C PHE A 99 2.14 11.92 -6.96
N VAL A 100 3.25 11.27 -7.28
CA VAL A 100 3.39 9.81 -7.17
C VAL A 100 4.28 9.51 -5.98
N ASP A 101 3.89 8.53 -5.19
CA ASP A 101 4.66 8.02 -4.06
C ASP A 101 4.41 6.52 -3.89
N VAL A 102 5.36 5.84 -3.24
CA VAL A 102 5.33 4.38 -3.05
C VAL A 102 4.27 3.98 -2.02
N HIS A 103 3.89 4.87 -1.10
CA HIS A 103 2.98 4.53 -0.01
C HIS A 103 1.52 4.89 -0.32
N PRO A 104 0.56 4.04 0.08
CA PRO A 104 -0.86 4.36 0.08
C PRO A 104 -1.21 5.66 0.85
N PRO A 105 -2.38 6.26 0.59
CA PRO A 105 -2.60 7.67 0.94
C PRO A 105 -3.06 7.93 2.37
N LEU A 106 -3.64 6.98 3.12
CA LEU A 106 -4.33 7.26 4.39
C LEU A 106 -3.43 7.97 5.41
N ALA A 107 -2.20 7.49 5.63
CA ALA A 107 -1.30 8.12 6.59
C ALA A 107 -0.94 9.55 6.17
N LYS A 108 -0.73 9.80 4.88
CA LYS A 108 -0.47 11.14 4.34
C LYS A 108 -1.70 12.04 4.43
N LEU A 109 -2.90 11.51 4.17
CA LEU A 109 -4.17 12.22 4.29
C LEU A 109 -4.45 12.61 5.75
N LEU A 110 -4.18 11.73 6.70
CA LEU A 110 -4.30 12.00 8.14
C LEU A 110 -3.36 13.13 8.58
N LEU A 111 -2.09 13.07 8.17
CA LEU A 111 -1.13 14.15 8.45
C LEU A 111 -1.53 15.47 7.79
N THR A 112 -2.05 15.39 6.56
CA THR A 112 -2.58 16.56 5.84
C THR A 112 -3.79 17.13 6.55
N LEU A 113 -4.69 16.31 7.08
CA LEU A 113 -5.84 16.75 7.86
C LEU A 113 -5.40 17.51 9.10
N ALA A 114 -4.39 17.03 9.83
CA ALA A 114 -3.81 17.75 10.95
C ALA A 114 -3.19 19.09 10.52
N ALA A 115 -2.49 19.13 9.39
CA ALA A 115 -1.94 20.36 8.83
C ALA A 115 -3.03 21.37 8.43
N PHE A 116 -4.09 20.88 7.78
CA PHE A 116 -5.23 21.67 7.32
C PHE A 116 -6.01 22.27 8.50
N VAL A 117 -6.30 21.48 9.53
CA VAL A 117 -6.93 21.97 10.77
C VAL A 117 -6.04 23.00 11.47
N GLY A 118 -4.71 22.89 11.32
CA GLY A 118 -3.74 23.84 11.85
C GLY A 118 -3.58 25.12 11.04
N GLY A 119 -4.31 25.27 9.93
CA GLY A 119 -4.21 26.44 9.05
C GLY A 119 -2.95 26.46 8.17
N PHE A 120 -2.34 25.30 7.88
CA PHE A 120 -1.20 25.24 6.97
C PHE A 120 -1.62 25.62 5.54
N ASP A 121 -0.87 26.52 4.91
CA ASP A 121 -1.15 27.05 3.57
C ASP A 121 -0.36 26.32 2.45
N GLY A 122 0.57 25.44 2.84
CA GLY A 122 1.41 24.68 1.93
C GLY A 122 2.62 25.42 1.38
N HIS A 123 2.91 26.68 1.75
CA HIS A 123 4.04 27.42 1.16
C HIS A 123 5.41 26.92 1.59
N PHE A 124 5.53 26.43 2.83
CA PHE A 124 6.78 25.93 3.36
C PHE A 124 7.27 24.66 2.62
N ASP A 125 8.53 24.69 2.16
CA ASP A 125 9.19 23.55 1.51
C ASP A 125 9.99 22.74 2.53
N PHE A 126 9.67 21.45 2.65
CA PHE A 126 10.28 20.49 3.58
C PHE A 126 11.42 19.68 2.95
N LYS A 127 12.01 20.11 1.81
CA LYS A 127 13.11 19.40 1.16
C LYS A 127 14.41 19.34 1.97
N GLU A 128 14.74 20.43 2.68
CA GLU A 128 16.01 20.55 3.39
C GLU A 128 15.87 20.17 4.87
N ILE A 129 16.73 19.28 5.35
CA ILE A 129 16.80 18.88 6.76
C ILE A 129 17.50 19.99 7.54
N GLY A 130 16.88 20.42 8.65
CA GLY A 130 17.46 21.45 9.54
C GLY A 130 17.00 22.88 9.25
N LYS A 131 16.17 23.10 8.23
CA LYS A 131 15.55 24.40 7.97
C LYS A 131 14.53 24.74 9.06
N ALA A 132 14.68 25.93 9.66
CA ALA A 132 13.73 26.44 10.64
C ALA A 132 12.34 26.66 10.02
N TYR A 133 11.29 26.31 10.76
CA TYR A 133 9.91 26.56 10.36
C TYR A 133 9.59 28.05 10.36
N ASP A 134 8.76 28.46 9.40
CA ASP A 134 8.11 29.77 9.40
C ASP A 134 6.93 29.80 10.39
N GLU A 135 6.51 31.01 10.77
CA GLU A 135 5.41 31.22 11.73
C GLU A 135 4.08 30.63 11.25
N ASN A 136 3.91 30.48 9.94
CA ASN A 136 2.69 29.98 9.30
C ASN A 136 2.62 28.45 9.21
N THR A 137 3.69 27.72 9.55
CA THR A 137 3.66 26.24 9.54
C THR A 137 3.25 25.69 10.90
N PRO A 138 2.06 25.07 11.04
CA PRO A 138 1.59 24.50 12.30
C PRO A 138 2.25 23.14 12.60
N TYR A 139 3.58 23.11 12.65
CA TYR A 139 4.36 21.89 12.82
C TYR A 139 4.04 21.16 14.13
N VAL A 140 3.68 21.89 15.19
CA VAL A 140 3.26 21.31 16.48
C VAL A 140 1.99 20.47 16.32
N LEU A 141 0.98 21.01 15.61
CA LEU A 141 -0.27 20.28 15.39
C LEU A 141 -0.08 19.10 14.44
N MET A 142 0.78 19.25 13.43
CA MET A 142 1.14 18.16 12.53
C MET A 142 1.84 17.00 13.27
N ARG A 143 2.66 17.29 14.29
CA ARG A 143 3.28 16.27 15.18
C ARG A 143 2.32 15.68 16.19
N LEU A 144 1.32 16.45 16.61
CA LEU A 144 0.36 16.02 17.62
C LEU A 144 -0.39 14.75 17.18
N LEU A 145 -0.72 14.61 15.89
CA LEU A 145 -1.43 13.43 15.41
C LEU A 145 -0.61 12.13 15.52
N PRO A 146 0.62 12.02 14.98
CA PRO A 146 1.53 10.91 15.27
C PRO A 146 1.73 10.64 16.75
N ALA A 147 1.86 11.70 17.56
CA ALA A 147 2.07 11.56 19.00
C ALA A 147 0.86 10.95 19.69
N ILE A 148 -0.36 11.42 19.39
CA ILE A 148 -1.62 10.87 19.91
C ILE A 148 -1.76 9.40 19.49
N MET A 149 -1.51 9.08 18.22
CA MET A 149 -1.57 7.71 17.72
C MET A 149 -0.54 6.82 18.41
N GLY A 150 0.67 7.33 18.63
CA GLY A 150 1.70 6.66 19.41
C GLY A 150 1.24 6.39 20.85
N VAL A 151 0.74 7.42 21.56
CA VAL A 151 0.21 7.28 22.93
C VAL A 151 -0.90 6.24 22.96
N ALA A 152 -1.79 6.21 21.98
CA ALA A 152 -2.89 5.26 21.89
C ALA A 152 -2.44 3.80 21.72
N VAL A 153 -1.22 3.53 21.24
CA VAL A 153 -0.65 2.17 21.22
C VAL A 153 -0.47 1.62 22.65
N VAL A 154 -0.20 2.46 23.65
CA VAL A 154 0.02 2.04 25.04
C VAL A 154 -1.22 1.36 25.65
N PRO A 155 -2.41 2.00 25.68
CA PRO A 155 -3.60 1.34 26.19
C PRO A 155 -4.04 0.18 25.31
N LEU A 156 -3.85 0.24 23.98
CA LEU A 156 -4.12 -0.90 23.11
C LEU A 156 -3.26 -2.12 23.46
N THR A 157 -1.99 -1.92 23.81
CA THR A 157 -1.09 -3.00 24.27
C THR A 157 -1.61 -3.63 25.55
N TYR A 158 -1.98 -2.82 26.54
CA TYR A 158 -2.55 -3.29 27.80
C TYR A 158 -3.82 -4.11 27.56
N LEU A 159 -4.77 -3.56 26.79
CA LEU A 159 -6.05 -4.18 26.50
C LEU A 159 -5.90 -5.46 25.67
N THR A 160 -4.96 -5.49 24.71
CA THR A 160 -4.65 -6.69 23.93
C THR A 160 -4.10 -7.80 24.82
N LEU A 161 -3.16 -7.49 25.72
CA LEU A 161 -2.62 -8.47 26.66
C LEU A 161 -3.70 -8.97 27.64
N ARG A 162 -4.61 -8.11 28.11
CA ARG A 162 -5.76 -8.53 28.93
C ARG A 162 -6.74 -9.39 28.14
N GLY A 163 -7.00 -9.06 26.88
CA GLY A 163 -7.84 -9.84 25.97
C GLY A 163 -7.23 -11.21 25.63
N LEU A 164 -5.91 -11.32 25.62
CA LEU A 164 -5.17 -12.59 25.51
C LEU A 164 -5.15 -13.38 26.83
N ASP A 165 -5.87 -12.94 27.85
CA ASP A 165 -5.96 -13.58 29.17
C ASP A 165 -4.60 -13.68 29.90
N CYS A 166 -3.73 -12.68 29.69
CA CYS A 166 -2.55 -12.44 30.52
C CYS A 166 -2.95 -11.67 31.79
N ARG A 167 -2.28 -11.92 32.91
CA ARG A 167 -2.57 -11.23 34.18
C ARG A 167 -2.29 -9.72 34.08
N ALA A 168 -3.02 -8.93 34.87
CA ALA A 168 -2.93 -7.47 34.87
C ALA A 168 -1.52 -6.91 35.12
N THR A 169 -0.70 -7.60 35.92
CA THR A 169 0.71 -7.21 36.15
C THR A 169 1.58 -7.34 34.90
N THR A 170 1.34 -8.38 34.08
CA THR A 170 2.00 -8.54 32.78
C THR A 170 1.52 -7.50 31.79
N ALA A 171 0.20 -7.26 31.73
CA ALA A 171 -0.37 -6.26 30.84
C ALA A 171 0.18 -4.86 31.15
N LEU A 172 0.34 -4.53 32.45
CA LEU A 172 0.95 -3.29 32.91
C LEU A 172 2.44 -3.21 32.53
N LEU A 173 3.19 -4.30 32.69
CA LEU A 173 4.57 -4.37 32.24
C LEU A 173 4.67 -4.11 30.73
N GLY A 174 3.82 -4.73 29.91
CA GLY A 174 3.78 -4.49 28.46
C GLY A 174 3.46 -3.04 28.08
N ALA A 175 2.52 -2.41 28.78
CA ALA A 175 2.22 -0.99 28.59
C ALA A 175 3.44 -0.11 28.89
N PHE A 176 4.20 -0.42 29.94
CA PHE A 176 5.44 0.30 30.27
C PHE A 176 6.57 0.03 29.28
N LEU A 177 6.73 -1.20 28.79
CA LEU A 177 7.71 -1.53 27.75
C LEU A 177 7.47 -0.70 26.48
N VAL A 178 6.21 -0.55 26.04
CA VAL A 178 5.86 0.31 24.90
C VAL A 178 5.97 1.80 25.24
N THR A 179 5.72 2.19 26.50
CA THR A 179 5.83 3.58 26.95
C THR A 179 7.27 4.07 26.92
N PHE A 180 8.22 3.25 27.35
CA PHE A 180 9.63 3.60 27.52
C PHE A 180 10.53 3.07 26.40
N GLU A 181 9.96 2.69 25.26
CA GLU A 181 10.77 2.24 24.12
C GLU A 181 11.18 3.41 23.22
N ASN A 182 12.47 3.72 23.23
CA ASN A 182 13.05 4.88 22.54
C ASN A 182 12.71 4.93 21.06
N GLY A 183 12.83 3.81 20.33
CA GLY A 183 12.57 3.78 18.89
C GLY A 183 11.12 4.11 18.55
N LEU A 184 10.16 3.57 19.30
CA LEU A 184 8.74 3.86 19.14
C LEU A 184 8.40 5.31 19.52
N ILE A 185 9.05 5.84 20.57
CA ILE A 185 8.90 7.25 20.97
C ILE A 185 9.40 8.15 19.84
N THR A 186 10.64 7.97 19.37
CA THR A 186 11.24 8.79 18.30
C THR A 186 10.36 8.83 17.06
N GLN A 187 9.82 7.69 16.61
CA GLN A 187 8.92 7.66 15.45
C GLN A 187 7.61 8.41 15.69
N SER A 188 7.02 8.28 16.88
CA SER A 188 5.75 8.94 17.23
C SER A 188 5.85 10.44 17.40
N ARG A 189 7.05 11.00 17.57
CA ARG A 189 7.30 12.44 17.72
C ARG A 189 7.37 13.19 16.41
N LEU A 190 7.90 12.52 15.40
CA LEU A 190 8.15 13.10 14.09
C LEU A 190 6.89 12.95 13.21
N ILE A 191 6.82 13.76 12.14
CA ILE A 191 5.72 13.72 11.16
C ILE A 191 5.99 12.56 10.19
N LEU A 192 5.90 11.33 10.72
CA LEU A 192 6.21 10.09 10.01
C LEU A 192 4.97 9.23 9.82
N LEU A 193 4.98 8.47 8.72
CA LEU A 193 3.89 7.56 8.34
C LEU A 193 3.86 6.28 9.19
N ASP A 194 4.96 5.97 9.87
CA ASP A 194 5.10 4.74 10.65
C ASP A 194 4.26 4.77 11.94
N SER A 195 3.95 5.96 12.47
CA SER A 195 3.14 6.11 13.69
C SER A 195 1.67 5.73 13.46
N PRO A 196 0.96 6.24 12.44
CA PRO A 196 -0.33 5.69 12.03
C PRO A 196 -0.27 4.19 11.71
N LEU A 197 0.79 3.73 11.03
CA LEU A 197 0.94 2.31 10.69
C LEU A 197 0.99 1.41 11.93
N ILE A 198 1.83 1.74 12.92
CA ILE A 198 1.96 0.99 14.17
C ILE A 198 0.66 1.07 14.97
N PHE A 199 0.02 2.23 15.02
CA PHE A 199 -1.29 2.40 15.66
C PHE A 199 -2.35 1.48 15.07
N PHE A 200 -2.57 1.50 13.76
CA PHE A 200 -3.56 0.62 13.13
C PHE A 200 -3.15 -0.85 13.23
N THR A 201 -1.85 -1.17 13.27
CA THR A 201 -1.38 -2.55 13.50
C THR A 201 -1.76 -3.04 14.89
N ALA A 202 -1.51 -2.23 15.92
CA ALA A 202 -1.91 -2.50 17.30
C ALA A 202 -3.43 -2.57 17.46
N LEU A 203 -4.17 -1.66 16.80
CA LEU A 203 -5.63 -1.64 16.80
C LEU A 203 -6.22 -2.90 16.15
N THR A 204 -5.62 -3.35 15.04
CA THR A 204 -6.02 -4.60 14.37
C THR A 204 -5.77 -5.80 15.27
N ALA A 205 -4.61 -5.88 15.93
CA ALA A 205 -4.32 -6.96 16.86
C ALA A 205 -5.32 -6.98 18.02
N PHE A 206 -5.67 -5.81 18.58
CA PHE A 206 -6.69 -5.68 19.62
C PHE A 206 -8.06 -6.17 19.15
N PHE A 207 -8.56 -5.69 18.00
CA PHE A 207 -9.85 -6.11 17.46
C PHE A 207 -9.89 -7.59 17.10
N TRP A 208 -8.80 -8.13 16.56
CA TRP A 208 -8.68 -9.56 16.24
C TRP A 208 -8.73 -10.45 17.49
N VAL A 209 -8.09 -10.02 18.58
CA VAL A 209 -8.16 -10.73 19.87
C VAL A 209 -9.59 -10.68 20.43
N GLY A 210 -10.24 -9.51 20.41
CA GLY A 210 -11.64 -9.36 20.81
C GLY A 210 -12.59 -10.24 19.98
N PHE A 211 -12.40 -10.28 18.67
CA PHE A 211 -13.11 -11.16 17.76
C PHE A 211 -12.88 -12.63 18.09
N SER A 212 -11.64 -13.05 18.30
CA SER A 212 -11.29 -14.45 18.61
C SER A 212 -11.92 -14.93 19.92
N ASN A 213 -12.03 -14.03 20.91
CA ASN A 213 -12.70 -14.30 22.18
C ASN A 213 -14.21 -14.51 21.99
N GLU A 214 -14.88 -13.65 21.22
CA GLU A 214 -16.31 -13.81 20.91
C GLU A 214 -16.57 -15.01 20.00
N ASP A 215 -15.70 -15.30 19.03
CA ASP A 215 -15.84 -16.44 18.12
C ASP A 215 -15.78 -17.77 18.86
N THR A 216 -14.95 -17.84 19.91
CA THR A 216 -14.83 -19.03 20.75
C THR A 216 -16.06 -19.25 21.64
N GLN A 217 -16.72 -18.17 22.08
CA GLN A 217 -17.80 -18.24 23.07
C GLN A 217 -19.21 -18.13 22.47
N ARG A 218 -19.45 -17.11 21.62
CA ARG A 218 -20.77 -16.73 21.10
C ARG A 218 -20.69 -16.27 19.63
N PRO A 219 -20.52 -17.20 18.68
CA PRO A 219 -20.46 -16.84 17.27
C PRO A 219 -21.79 -16.29 16.75
N PHE A 220 -21.71 -15.31 15.85
CA PHE A 220 -22.84 -14.64 15.18
C PHE A 220 -23.75 -13.76 16.05
N THR A 221 -23.31 -13.29 17.21
CA THR A 221 -23.99 -12.21 17.92
C THR A 221 -23.68 -10.83 17.30
N GLU A 222 -24.39 -9.78 17.72
CA GLU A 222 -24.12 -8.41 17.26
C GLU A 222 -22.70 -7.97 17.64
N GLU A 223 -22.23 -8.36 18.82
CA GLU A 223 -20.86 -8.09 19.27
C GLU A 223 -19.85 -8.83 18.39
N TRP A 224 -20.10 -10.10 18.06
CA TRP A 224 -19.24 -10.89 17.17
C TRP A 224 -19.08 -10.20 15.80
N TRP A 225 -20.18 -9.73 15.21
CA TRP A 225 -20.14 -8.97 13.96
C TRP A 225 -19.42 -7.64 14.10
N THR A 226 -19.60 -6.95 15.21
CA THR A 226 -18.93 -5.67 15.49
C THR A 226 -17.42 -5.85 15.54
N TRP A 227 -16.90 -6.81 16.32
CA TRP A 227 -15.47 -7.08 16.40
C TRP A 227 -14.88 -7.53 15.05
N LEU A 228 -15.63 -8.36 14.30
CA LEU A 228 -15.20 -8.83 12.99
C LEU A 228 -15.14 -7.68 11.96
N ALA A 229 -16.16 -6.82 11.92
CA ALA A 229 -16.21 -5.66 11.04
C ALA A 229 -15.14 -4.62 11.39
N LEU A 230 -14.94 -4.34 12.69
CA LEU A 230 -13.87 -3.46 13.18
C LEU A 230 -12.48 -3.99 12.83
N THR A 231 -12.28 -5.31 12.92
CA THR A 231 -11.02 -5.93 12.44
C THR A 231 -10.84 -5.69 10.95
N GLY A 232 -11.88 -5.88 10.14
CA GLY A 232 -11.86 -5.61 8.70
C GLY A 232 -11.53 -4.16 8.33
N LEU A 233 -12.22 -3.20 8.96
CA LEU A 233 -11.96 -1.77 8.78
C LEU A 233 -10.53 -1.41 9.17
N SER A 234 -10.05 -1.93 10.31
CA SER A 234 -8.69 -1.70 10.78
C SER A 234 -7.66 -2.30 9.83
N LEU A 235 -7.87 -3.51 9.30
CA LEU A 235 -7.00 -4.10 8.25
C LEU A 235 -6.92 -3.22 7.01
N GLY A 236 -8.06 -2.69 6.55
CA GLY A 236 -8.14 -1.72 5.46
C GLY A 236 -7.34 -0.45 5.77
N ALA A 237 -7.44 0.05 6.99
CA ALA A 237 -6.68 1.22 7.44
C ALA A 237 -5.16 0.96 7.46
N VAL A 238 -4.69 -0.17 8.00
CA VAL A 238 -3.25 -0.50 8.04
C VAL A 238 -2.66 -0.53 6.62
N VAL A 239 -3.27 -1.26 5.69
CA VAL A 239 -2.75 -1.36 4.32
C VAL A 239 -2.84 -0.03 3.57
N SER A 240 -3.82 0.80 3.90
CA SER A 240 -3.96 2.15 3.35
C SER A 240 -2.95 3.15 3.91
N CYS A 241 -2.23 2.83 5.00
CA CYS A 241 -1.09 3.62 5.49
C CYS A 241 0.21 3.25 4.78
N LYS A 242 0.52 1.95 4.71
CA LYS A 242 1.76 1.42 4.09
C LYS A 242 1.52 -0.02 3.66
N TRP A 243 2.11 -0.45 2.54
CA TRP A 243 1.98 -1.84 2.08
C TRP A 243 2.62 -2.88 3.00
N VAL A 244 3.47 -2.47 3.95
CA VAL A 244 3.90 -3.34 5.06
C VAL A 244 2.68 -3.86 5.85
N GLY A 245 1.55 -3.15 5.83
CA GLY A 245 0.26 -3.60 6.37
C GLY A 245 -0.31 -4.88 5.74
N LEU A 246 0.16 -5.27 4.55
CA LEU A 246 -0.17 -6.58 3.97
C LEU A 246 0.32 -7.72 4.88
N PHE A 247 1.36 -7.51 5.69
CA PHE A 247 1.82 -8.50 6.67
C PHE A 247 0.85 -8.65 7.84
N THR A 248 0.15 -7.57 8.23
CA THR A 248 -0.94 -7.64 9.21
C THR A 248 -2.13 -8.41 8.64
N ILE A 249 -2.49 -8.17 7.37
CA ILE A 249 -3.50 -8.95 6.66
C ILE A 249 -3.10 -10.42 6.58
N ALA A 250 -1.83 -10.72 6.25
CA ALA A 250 -1.33 -12.09 6.22
C ALA A 250 -1.39 -12.75 7.62
N THR A 251 -1.05 -12.02 8.68
CA THR A 251 -1.11 -12.52 10.07
C THR A 251 -2.53 -12.91 10.46
N VAL A 252 -3.50 -12.01 10.24
CA VAL A 252 -4.92 -12.29 10.49
C VAL A 252 -5.44 -13.38 9.54
N GLY A 253 -4.99 -13.40 8.29
CA GLY A 253 -5.33 -14.40 7.29
C GLY A 253 -4.91 -15.81 7.70
N VAL A 254 -3.66 -16.02 8.10
CA VAL A 254 -3.16 -17.31 8.62
C VAL A 254 -3.96 -17.74 9.85
N CYS A 255 -4.25 -16.82 10.77
CA CYS A 255 -5.04 -17.13 11.96
C CYS A 255 -6.49 -17.48 11.62
N THR A 256 -7.08 -16.81 10.62
CA THR A 256 -8.42 -17.08 10.11
C THR A 256 -8.48 -18.45 9.42
N LEU A 257 -7.49 -18.77 8.59
CA LEU A 257 -7.37 -20.08 7.94
C LEU A 257 -7.26 -21.18 9.00
N ARG A 258 -6.45 -20.97 10.04
CA ARG A 258 -6.37 -21.87 11.19
C ARG A 258 -7.73 -22.03 11.87
N GLN A 259 -8.44 -20.95 12.20
CA GLN A 259 -9.78 -21.02 12.82
C GLN A 259 -10.77 -21.80 11.96
N LEU A 260 -10.82 -21.53 10.65
CA LEU A 260 -11.68 -22.24 9.71
C LEU A 260 -11.29 -23.72 9.59
N TRP A 261 -10.00 -24.04 9.60
CA TRP A 261 -9.51 -25.41 9.61
C TRP A 261 -9.97 -26.17 10.87
N LEU A 262 -9.90 -25.54 12.04
CA LEU A 262 -10.40 -26.11 13.30
C LEU A 262 -11.91 -26.34 13.25
N LEU A 263 -12.68 -25.41 12.69
CA LEU A 263 -14.14 -25.54 12.52
C LEU A 263 -14.51 -26.65 11.53
N LEU A 264 -13.73 -26.82 10.46
CA LEU A 264 -13.92 -27.89 9.49
C LEU A 264 -13.67 -29.27 10.09
N GLY A 265 -12.71 -29.37 11.02
CA GLY A 265 -12.41 -30.60 11.75
C GLY A 265 -13.41 -30.95 12.86
N ASP A 266 -14.28 -30.03 13.27
CA ASP A 266 -15.29 -30.29 14.30
C ASP A 266 -16.54 -30.94 13.69
N LEU A 267 -16.71 -32.24 13.94
CA LEU A 267 -17.85 -33.03 13.45
C LEU A 267 -19.21 -32.53 13.95
N LYS A 268 -19.25 -31.65 14.96
CA LYS A 268 -20.49 -31.03 15.45
C LYS A 268 -20.95 -29.86 14.58
N VAL A 269 -20.06 -29.29 13.77
CA VAL A 269 -20.35 -28.14 12.92
C VAL A 269 -20.96 -28.60 11.61
N THR A 270 -22.21 -28.19 11.35
CA THR A 270 -22.88 -28.51 10.07
C THR A 270 -22.23 -27.76 8.90
N PRO A 271 -22.25 -28.31 7.66
CA PRO A 271 -21.69 -27.63 6.48
C PRO A 271 -22.30 -26.25 6.24
N ARG A 272 -23.60 -26.07 6.51
CA ARG A 272 -24.27 -24.76 6.41
C ARG A 272 -23.70 -23.74 7.39
N LEU A 273 -23.41 -24.16 8.62
CA LEU A 273 -22.81 -23.30 9.64
C LEU A 273 -21.37 -22.95 9.29
N PHE A 274 -20.60 -23.91 8.76
CA PHE A 274 -19.25 -23.66 8.25
C PHE A 274 -19.26 -22.62 7.11
N ILE A 275 -20.13 -22.80 6.10
CA ILE A 275 -20.28 -21.84 5.00
C ILE A 275 -20.66 -20.45 5.53
N LYS A 276 -21.54 -20.37 6.53
CA LYS A 276 -21.89 -19.10 7.17
C LYS A 276 -20.66 -18.42 7.80
N HIS A 277 -19.82 -19.16 8.52
CA HIS A 277 -18.57 -18.65 9.10
C HIS A 277 -17.58 -18.19 8.03
N PHE A 278 -17.44 -18.98 6.96
CA PHE A 278 -16.57 -18.67 5.83
C PHE A 278 -17.01 -17.37 5.14
N MET A 279 -18.29 -17.26 4.78
CA MET A 279 -18.83 -16.08 4.10
C MET A 279 -18.75 -14.82 4.96
N ALA A 280 -19.04 -14.92 6.26
CA ALA A 280 -18.91 -13.78 7.17
C ALA A 280 -17.47 -13.26 7.24
N ARG A 281 -16.48 -14.16 7.34
CA ARG A 281 -15.06 -13.80 7.34
C ARG A 281 -14.60 -13.26 5.99
N ALA A 282 -15.03 -13.86 4.87
CA ALA A 282 -14.71 -13.35 3.54
C ALA A 282 -15.27 -11.93 3.33
N LEU A 283 -16.50 -11.67 3.78
CA LEU A 283 -17.11 -10.35 3.70
C LEU A 283 -16.33 -9.30 4.51
N CYS A 284 -16.06 -9.58 5.78
CA CYS A 284 -15.45 -8.59 6.67
C CYS A 284 -13.93 -8.52 6.60
N LEU A 285 -13.22 -9.60 6.29
CA LEU A 285 -11.74 -9.64 6.29
C LEU A 285 -11.13 -9.56 4.89
N ILE A 286 -11.95 -9.57 3.83
CA ILE A 286 -11.48 -9.38 2.44
C ILE A 286 -12.21 -8.21 1.78
N LEU A 287 -13.53 -8.31 1.61
CA LEU A 287 -14.27 -7.29 0.87
C LEU A 287 -14.21 -5.92 1.56
N LEU A 288 -14.46 -5.87 2.86
CA LEU A 288 -14.47 -4.61 3.63
C LEU A 288 -13.10 -3.88 3.63
N PRO A 289 -11.96 -4.54 3.89
CA PRO A 289 -10.64 -3.91 3.73
C PRO A 289 -10.38 -3.37 2.31
N ILE A 290 -10.77 -4.12 1.26
CA ILE A 290 -10.61 -3.70 -0.13
C ILE A 290 -11.44 -2.44 -0.39
N LEU A 291 -12.72 -2.43 0.02
CA LEU A 291 -13.58 -1.26 -0.14
C LEU A 291 -13.02 -0.03 0.58
N PHE A 292 -12.51 -0.21 1.80
CA PHE A 292 -11.86 0.87 2.55
C PHE A 292 -10.61 1.38 1.82
N TYR A 293 -9.76 0.49 1.33
CA TYR A 293 -8.56 0.85 0.58
C TYR A 293 -8.89 1.64 -0.69
N MET A 294 -9.86 1.16 -1.48
CA MET A 294 -10.33 1.86 -2.68
C MET A 294 -10.92 3.22 -2.34
N ALA A 295 -11.69 3.34 -1.26
CA ALA A 295 -12.25 4.63 -0.81
C ALA A 295 -11.15 5.65 -0.43
N MET A 296 -10.04 5.21 0.16
CA MET A 296 -8.92 6.11 0.47
C MET A 296 -8.21 6.62 -0.78
N PHE A 297 -8.09 5.79 -1.82
CA PHE A 297 -7.58 6.21 -3.13
C PHE A 297 -8.55 7.14 -3.86
N GLU A 298 -9.85 6.89 -3.75
CA GLU A 298 -10.87 7.79 -4.30
C GLU A 298 -10.76 9.18 -3.68
N ILE A 299 -10.63 9.27 -2.35
CA ILE A 299 -10.40 10.56 -1.66
C ILE A 299 -9.08 11.19 -2.12
N HIS A 300 -8.01 10.40 -2.28
CA HIS A 300 -6.72 10.90 -2.74
C HIS A 300 -6.80 11.54 -4.13
N PHE A 301 -7.45 10.88 -5.10
CA PHE A 301 -7.62 11.41 -6.45
C PHE A 301 -8.63 12.57 -6.48
N ALA A 302 -9.67 12.54 -5.66
CA ALA A 302 -10.64 13.63 -5.55
C ALA A 302 -10.01 14.93 -5.03
N ILE A 303 -8.99 14.86 -4.17
CA ILE A 303 -8.25 16.03 -3.67
C ILE A 303 -7.19 16.51 -4.67
N LEU A 304 -6.48 15.59 -5.34
CA LEU A 304 -5.37 15.91 -6.23
C LEU A 304 -5.84 16.13 -7.67
N GLN A 305 -6.52 17.24 -7.89
CA GLN A 305 -7.11 17.56 -9.19
C GLN A 305 -6.17 18.32 -10.12
N ASN A 306 -5.06 18.89 -9.65
CA ASN A 306 -4.18 19.72 -10.47
C ASN A 306 -2.88 19.01 -10.82
N SER A 307 -2.31 19.38 -11.96
CA SER A 307 -1.02 18.91 -12.46
C SER A 307 0.12 19.17 -11.47
N GLY A 308 1.01 18.19 -11.31
CA GLY A 308 2.20 18.28 -10.46
C GLY A 308 3.36 17.40 -10.93
N ASP A 309 4.41 17.28 -10.10
CA ASP A 309 5.65 16.59 -10.48
C ASP A 309 5.44 15.09 -10.79
N GLY A 310 4.32 14.51 -10.34
CA GLY A 310 4.00 13.09 -10.52
C GLY A 310 3.38 12.75 -11.88
N ASP A 311 2.93 13.75 -12.65
CA ASP A 311 2.11 13.52 -13.83
C ASP A 311 2.84 12.75 -14.94
N GLY A 312 4.16 12.99 -15.08
CA GLY A 312 4.97 12.36 -16.12
C GLY A 312 5.05 10.82 -16.01
N PHE A 313 4.73 10.26 -14.85
CA PHE A 313 4.67 8.81 -14.64
C PHE A 313 3.30 8.21 -14.97
N MET A 314 2.28 9.05 -15.21
CA MET A 314 0.92 8.62 -15.46
C MET A 314 0.61 8.47 -16.95
N SER A 315 -0.40 7.66 -17.24
CA SER A 315 -0.96 7.56 -18.60
C SER A 315 -1.56 8.89 -19.05
N ALA A 316 -1.53 9.16 -20.36
CA ALA A 316 -2.14 10.35 -20.94
C ALA A 316 -3.62 10.52 -20.57
N ALA A 317 -4.36 9.40 -20.52
CA ALA A 317 -5.76 9.40 -20.12
C ALA A 317 -5.98 9.91 -18.69
N PHE A 318 -5.08 9.55 -17.76
CA PHE A 318 -5.13 10.05 -16.39
C PHE A 318 -4.70 11.52 -16.31
N MET A 319 -3.64 11.91 -17.03
CA MET A 319 -3.20 13.31 -17.08
C MET A 319 -4.33 14.24 -17.58
N HIS A 320 -5.19 13.78 -18.49
CA HIS A 320 -6.35 14.53 -18.96
C HIS A 320 -7.42 14.79 -17.87
N THR A 321 -7.42 14.02 -16.79
CA THR A 321 -8.30 14.29 -15.64
C THR A 321 -7.76 15.40 -14.74
N LEU A 322 -6.48 15.78 -14.88
CA LEU A 322 -5.82 16.80 -14.07
C LEU A 322 -5.96 18.20 -14.71
N GLY A 323 -6.25 19.20 -13.89
CA GLY A 323 -6.28 20.62 -14.25
C GLY A 323 -4.88 21.23 -14.41
N GLY A 324 -4.76 22.30 -15.19
CA GLY A 324 -3.55 23.11 -15.32
C GLY A 324 -2.63 22.74 -16.50
N ARG A 325 -2.75 21.53 -17.06
CA ARG A 325 -2.10 21.13 -18.33
C ARG A 325 -3.04 20.20 -19.11
N GLY A 326 -4.09 20.76 -19.69
CA GLY A 326 -4.86 20.04 -20.69
C GLY A 326 -3.95 19.77 -21.89
N MET A 327 -3.75 18.51 -22.25
CA MET A 327 -3.20 18.17 -23.55
C MET A 327 -4.19 18.70 -24.60
N SER A 328 -3.71 19.43 -25.62
CA SER A 328 -4.59 19.95 -26.66
C SER A 328 -5.34 18.79 -27.33
N ASP A 329 -6.62 18.99 -27.68
CA ASP A 329 -7.37 17.99 -28.44
C ASP A 329 -6.60 17.64 -29.72
N THR A 330 -6.44 16.34 -29.99
CA THR A 330 -5.67 15.84 -31.14
C THR A 330 -6.57 15.22 -32.19
N PHE A 331 -6.18 15.34 -33.46
CA PHE A 331 -6.96 14.76 -34.55
C PHE A 331 -6.81 13.23 -34.56
N ALA A 332 -7.94 12.53 -34.66
CA ALA A 332 -7.98 11.08 -34.55
C ALA A 332 -7.34 10.35 -35.74
N ASP A 333 -7.47 10.89 -36.95
CA ASP A 333 -6.97 10.26 -38.19
C ASP A 333 -5.60 10.82 -38.55
N VAL A 334 -4.61 9.93 -38.66
CA VAL A 334 -3.22 10.28 -39.01
C VAL A 334 -3.01 10.11 -40.51
N ALA A 335 -2.41 11.12 -41.14
CA ALA A 335 -2.15 11.15 -42.57
C ALA A 335 -0.68 11.41 -42.90
N LEU A 336 -0.31 11.23 -44.17
CA LEU A 336 0.97 11.69 -44.69
C LEU A 336 1.06 13.23 -44.59
N GLY A 337 2.21 13.73 -44.14
CA GLY A 337 2.45 15.14 -43.85
C GLY A 337 1.99 15.59 -42.46
N SER A 338 1.35 14.72 -41.67
CA SER A 338 0.99 15.04 -40.29
C SER A 338 2.22 15.22 -39.40
N ALA A 339 2.19 16.24 -38.55
CA ALA A 339 3.10 16.43 -37.43
C ALA A 339 2.58 15.66 -36.21
N VAL A 340 3.35 14.69 -35.73
CA VAL A 340 2.95 13.74 -34.69
C VAL A 340 3.99 13.62 -33.60
N THR A 341 3.54 13.27 -32.40
CA THR A 341 4.42 12.79 -31.33
C THR A 341 4.21 11.29 -31.12
N LEU A 342 5.31 10.53 -31.08
CA LEU A 342 5.29 9.09 -30.85
C LEU A 342 5.63 8.79 -29.41
N ARG A 343 4.85 7.93 -28.76
CA ARG A 343 5.06 7.50 -27.39
C ARG A 343 5.24 5.99 -27.30
N HIS A 344 6.23 5.57 -26.53
CA HIS A 344 6.48 4.15 -26.29
C HIS A 344 5.53 3.60 -25.23
N VAL A 345 4.99 2.40 -25.43
CA VAL A 345 3.95 1.83 -24.55
C VAL A 345 4.51 1.29 -23.24
N ASN A 346 5.63 0.55 -23.28
CA ASN A 346 6.10 -0.20 -22.10
C ASN A 346 7.08 0.54 -21.21
N THR A 347 7.68 1.65 -21.69
CA THR A 347 8.50 2.53 -20.85
C THR A 347 7.67 3.67 -20.31
N GLN A 348 8.06 4.18 -19.13
CA GLN A 348 7.32 5.24 -18.44
C GLN A 348 7.43 6.56 -19.21
N GLY A 349 6.43 6.83 -20.05
CA GLY A 349 6.15 8.17 -20.58
C GLY A 349 7.15 8.74 -21.59
N GLY A 350 8.05 7.93 -22.17
CA GLY A 350 9.04 8.47 -23.10
C GLY A 350 8.47 8.75 -24.49
N TYR A 351 8.60 10.00 -24.92
CA TYR A 351 8.42 10.46 -26.28
C TYR A 351 9.66 10.16 -27.11
N LEU A 352 9.47 9.77 -28.38
CA LEU A 352 10.56 9.74 -29.33
C LEU A 352 11.11 11.17 -29.51
N HIS A 353 12.36 11.37 -29.12
CA HIS A 353 12.97 12.68 -28.99
C HIS A 353 14.27 12.76 -29.77
N SER A 354 14.58 13.94 -30.29
CA SER A 354 15.89 14.23 -30.86
C SER A 354 16.29 15.69 -30.64
N HIS A 355 17.58 15.94 -30.45
CA HIS A 355 18.15 17.26 -30.20
C HIS A 355 19.50 17.39 -30.91
N LEU A 356 20.06 18.60 -31.01
CA LEU A 356 21.26 18.89 -31.81
C LEU A 356 22.57 18.17 -31.41
N HIS A 357 22.59 17.45 -30.29
CA HIS A 357 23.78 16.73 -29.81
C HIS A 357 23.96 15.41 -30.56
N THR A 358 25.22 15.02 -30.77
CA THR A 358 25.62 13.81 -31.51
C THR A 358 26.18 12.74 -30.58
N TYR A 359 26.13 11.47 -31.00
CA TYR A 359 26.71 10.38 -30.21
C TYR A 359 28.25 10.56 -30.10
N PRO A 360 28.84 10.36 -28.91
CA PRO A 360 30.29 10.45 -28.74
C PRO A 360 31.05 9.29 -29.41
N GLY A 361 30.40 8.13 -29.50
CA GLY A 361 30.87 6.93 -30.19
C GLY A 361 29.95 6.52 -31.34
N GLY A 362 30.11 5.29 -31.84
CA GLY A 362 29.25 4.76 -32.90
C GLY A 362 29.33 5.57 -34.20
N SER A 363 28.17 5.93 -34.76
CA SER A 363 28.09 6.67 -36.03
C SER A 363 28.43 8.16 -35.91
N LYS A 364 28.47 8.69 -34.68
CA LYS A 364 28.58 10.14 -34.39
C LYS A 364 27.47 10.99 -35.03
N GLN A 365 26.36 10.36 -35.39
CA GLN A 365 25.17 11.05 -35.89
C GLN A 365 24.37 11.65 -34.73
N GLN A 366 23.29 12.37 -35.05
CA GLN A 366 22.46 13.03 -34.05
C GLN A 366 21.72 12.00 -33.18
N GLN A 367 21.66 12.28 -31.89
CA GLN A 367 21.10 11.36 -30.91
C GLN A 367 19.57 11.25 -31.05
N ILE A 368 19.07 10.02 -30.89
CA ILE A 368 17.65 9.75 -30.69
C ILE A 368 17.46 9.07 -29.35
N THR A 369 16.52 9.57 -28.57
CA THR A 369 16.31 9.19 -27.19
C THR A 369 14.83 9.08 -26.87
N LEU A 370 14.54 8.60 -25.66
CA LEU A 370 13.22 8.71 -25.06
C LEU A 370 13.22 9.76 -23.96
N TYR A 371 12.46 10.84 -24.18
CA TYR A 371 12.35 11.96 -23.23
C TYR A 371 10.95 11.96 -22.59
N PRO A 372 10.82 12.03 -21.25
CA PRO A 372 9.53 11.88 -20.57
C PRO A 372 8.63 13.13 -20.59
N HIS A 373 9.13 14.27 -21.06
CA HIS A 373 8.37 15.53 -21.06
C HIS A 373 8.02 15.96 -22.48
N ILE A 374 6.90 16.66 -22.61
CA ILE A 374 6.47 17.26 -23.87
C ILE A 374 7.37 18.45 -24.20
N ASP A 375 7.95 18.43 -25.40
CA ASP A 375 8.82 19.47 -25.98
C ASP A 375 8.59 19.50 -27.50
N GLY A 376 8.87 20.62 -28.17
CA GLY A 376 8.83 20.73 -29.63
C GLY A 376 9.87 19.85 -30.34
N ASN A 377 10.88 19.37 -29.61
CA ASN A 377 11.84 18.36 -30.06
C ASN A 377 11.25 16.92 -30.07
N ASN A 378 9.97 16.75 -29.72
CA ASN A 378 9.25 15.49 -29.83
C ASN A 378 8.42 15.40 -31.11
N ASP A 379 8.40 16.46 -31.92
CA ASP A 379 7.53 16.56 -33.10
C ASP A 379 8.19 15.96 -34.35
N TRP A 380 7.51 14.99 -34.94
CA TRP A 380 7.93 14.26 -36.14
C TRP A 380 6.92 14.42 -37.27
N ARG A 381 7.38 14.70 -38.48
CA ARG A 381 6.57 14.72 -39.69
C ARG A 381 6.63 13.36 -40.38
N ILE A 382 5.47 12.82 -40.73
CA ILE A 382 5.37 11.55 -41.46
C ILE A 382 5.47 11.82 -42.96
N LEU A 383 6.48 11.26 -43.61
CA LEU A 383 6.69 11.35 -45.06
C LEU A 383 6.46 9.98 -45.71
N ASN A 384 6.19 9.98 -47.01
CA ASN A 384 6.04 8.75 -47.78
C ASN A 384 7.40 8.11 -48.06
N GLY A 385 7.55 6.80 -47.82
CA GLY A 385 8.78 6.03 -48.08
C GLY A 385 8.67 5.02 -49.23
N THR A 386 7.57 5.00 -50.00
CA THR A 386 7.31 3.95 -51.01
C THR A 386 7.92 4.16 -52.39
N PHE A 387 8.35 5.37 -52.77
CA PHE A 387 8.90 5.65 -54.10
C PHE A 387 10.21 6.43 -54.01
N ASP A 388 11.34 5.76 -54.27
CA ASP A 388 12.63 6.42 -54.47
C ASP A 388 12.59 7.18 -55.82
N GLY A 389 12.57 8.52 -55.77
CA GLY A 389 12.76 9.38 -56.93
C GLY A 389 11.52 10.03 -57.55
N ALA A 390 10.34 9.97 -56.93
CA ALA A 390 9.19 10.80 -57.33
C ALA A 390 9.25 12.19 -56.67
N THR A 391 8.73 13.21 -57.37
CA THR A 391 8.57 14.59 -56.87
C THR A 391 7.99 14.60 -55.45
N ASP A 392 8.56 15.42 -54.57
CA ASP A 392 8.11 15.59 -53.17
C ASP A 392 6.57 15.60 -53.13
N PHE A 393 5.98 14.58 -52.47
CA PHE A 393 4.54 14.57 -52.20
C PHE A 393 4.25 15.85 -51.42
N ASP A 394 3.61 16.81 -52.08
CA ASP A 394 3.30 18.08 -51.46
C ASP A 394 2.00 17.90 -50.66
N TRP A 395 2.19 17.57 -49.38
CA TRP A 395 1.12 17.35 -48.42
C TRP A 395 0.23 18.60 -48.20
N THR A 396 0.61 19.76 -48.73
CA THR A 396 -0.21 20.98 -48.68
C THR A 396 -1.22 21.05 -49.83
N THR A 397 -0.94 20.43 -50.98
CA THR A 397 -1.75 20.52 -52.21
C THR A 397 -2.43 19.20 -52.59
N GLU A 398 -1.89 18.06 -52.16
CA GLU A 398 -2.46 16.73 -52.43
C GLU A 398 -3.53 16.29 -51.41
N PRO A 399 -4.48 15.40 -51.80
CA PRO A 399 -5.52 14.93 -50.89
C PRO A 399 -4.97 14.09 -49.73
N ILE A 400 -5.61 14.23 -48.56
CA ILE A 400 -5.23 13.55 -47.31
C ILE A 400 -5.17 12.03 -47.52
N SER A 401 -3.97 11.46 -47.42
CA SER A 401 -3.71 10.02 -47.54
C SER A 401 -3.46 9.42 -46.16
N GLN A 402 -4.37 8.56 -45.71
CA GLN A 402 -4.27 7.88 -44.41
C GLN A 402 -3.24 6.75 -44.42
N ILE A 403 -2.55 6.57 -43.28
CA ILE A 403 -1.52 5.55 -43.13
C ILE A 403 -2.17 4.18 -42.90
N ARG A 404 -1.80 3.20 -43.72
CA ARG A 404 -2.31 1.82 -43.67
C ARG A 404 -1.27 0.84 -43.09
N ASN A 405 -1.76 -0.28 -42.58
CA ASN A 405 -0.91 -1.40 -42.18
C ASN A 405 -0.03 -1.88 -43.36
N GLY A 406 1.27 -2.09 -43.10
CA GLY A 406 2.27 -2.50 -44.10
C GLY A 406 2.83 -1.36 -44.96
N GLN A 407 2.36 -0.11 -44.78
CA GLN A 407 2.87 1.03 -45.53
C GLN A 407 4.28 1.42 -45.04
N THR A 408 5.15 1.78 -45.99
CA THR A 408 6.49 2.30 -45.71
C THR A 408 6.45 3.82 -45.58
N ILE A 409 6.93 4.33 -44.44
CA ILE A 409 6.99 5.76 -44.11
C ILE A 409 8.42 6.17 -43.77
N ARG A 410 8.69 7.48 -43.79
CA ARG A 410 9.88 8.10 -43.19
C ARG A 410 9.42 9.06 -42.10
N LEU A 411 10.18 9.15 -41.01
CA LEU A 411 9.89 10.10 -39.92
C LEU A 411 10.95 11.19 -39.94
N GLU A 412 10.54 12.42 -40.21
CA GLU A 412 11.41 13.60 -40.21
C GLU A 412 11.22 14.41 -38.93
N HIS A 413 12.29 14.66 -38.20
CA HIS A 413 12.27 15.52 -37.03
C HIS A 413 12.12 16.99 -37.44
N ILE A 414 11.04 17.65 -37.01
CA ILE A 414 10.67 18.98 -37.52
C ILE A 414 11.72 20.04 -37.18
N ALA A 415 12.27 20.02 -35.96
CA ALA A 415 13.19 21.04 -35.50
C ALA A 415 14.58 20.97 -36.18
N THR A 416 15.04 19.77 -36.55
CA THR A 416 16.37 19.58 -37.16
C THR A 416 16.36 19.15 -38.62
N GLN A 417 15.18 18.88 -39.19
CA GLN A 417 15.00 18.38 -40.57
C GLN A 417 15.84 17.14 -40.90
N LYS A 418 16.00 16.26 -39.90
CA LYS A 418 16.73 14.99 -40.04
C LYS A 418 15.77 13.84 -39.90
N ARG A 419 16.08 12.70 -40.53
CA ARG A 419 15.22 11.53 -40.56
C ARG A 419 15.63 10.50 -39.52
N LEU A 420 14.64 9.78 -39.01
CA LEU A 420 14.86 8.59 -38.18
C LEU A 420 15.57 7.52 -39.01
N HIS A 421 16.79 7.21 -38.62
CA HIS A 421 17.72 6.36 -39.37
C HIS A 421 18.19 5.19 -38.49
N SER A 422 18.42 4.03 -39.11
CA SER A 422 19.11 2.93 -38.44
C SER A 422 20.12 2.25 -39.36
N HIS A 423 21.28 1.93 -38.81
CA HIS A 423 22.41 1.33 -39.52
C HIS A 423 23.00 0.16 -38.72
N ASP A 424 23.90 -0.61 -39.31
CA ASP A 424 24.55 -1.74 -38.63
C ASP A 424 25.74 -1.28 -37.76
N VAL A 425 25.44 -0.41 -36.79
CA VAL A 425 26.36 0.06 -35.74
C VAL A 425 25.75 -0.33 -34.40
N ARG A 426 26.57 -0.79 -33.46
CA ARG A 426 26.08 -1.18 -32.13
C ARG A 426 25.62 0.04 -31.32
N PRO A 427 24.58 -0.11 -30.48
CA PRO A 427 24.10 0.95 -29.61
C PRO A 427 25.13 1.30 -28.53
N PRO A 428 25.16 2.56 -28.08
CA PRO A 428 26.23 3.08 -27.23
C PRO A 428 26.27 2.50 -25.81
N VAL A 429 25.15 2.04 -25.24
CA VAL A 429 25.10 1.50 -23.87
C VAL A 429 24.82 0.01 -23.84
N SER A 430 23.79 -0.45 -24.57
CA SER A 430 23.41 -1.85 -24.53
C SER A 430 24.44 -2.78 -25.17
N ASP A 431 25.30 -2.30 -26.06
CA ASP A 431 26.42 -3.00 -26.73
C ASP A 431 26.18 -4.50 -26.99
N VAL A 432 25.08 -4.82 -27.69
CA VAL A 432 24.72 -6.20 -28.09
C VAL A 432 24.58 -6.32 -29.61
N ASP A 433 25.00 -7.45 -30.17
CA ASP A 433 25.06 -7.69 -31.63
C ASP A 433 23.70 -7.71 -32.35
N PHE A 434 22.62 -7.96 -31.62
CA PHE A 434 21.26 -8.03 -32.18
C PHE A 434 20.50 -6.69 -32.08
N GLN A 435 21.10 -5.67 -31.47
CA GLN A 435 20.56 -4.31 -31.45
C GLN A 435 21.46 -3.39 -32.26
N ASN A 436 20.80 -2.52 -33.01
CA ASN A 436 21.44 -1.51 -33.84
C ASN A 436 21.14 -0.13 -33.27
N GLU A 437 22.11 0.78 -33.39
CA GLU A 437 21.97 2.20 -33.08
C GLU A 437 20.87 2.81 -33.98
N VAL A 438 20.07 3.69 -33.37
CA VAL A 438 19.08 4.52 -34.06
C VAL A 438 19.49 5.96 -33.88
N SER A 439 19.55 6.70 -34.97
CA SER A 439 20.10 8.05 -35.03
C SER A 439 19.25 8.94 -35.93
N ALA A 440 19.45 10.25 -35.84
CA ALA A 440 18.87 11.21 -36.77
C ALA A 440 19.91 11.61 -37.83
N TYR A 441 19.64 11.33 -39.11
CA TYR A 441 20.56 11.58 -40.21
C TYR A 441 19.91 12.37 -41.35
N GLY A 442 20.76 13.02 -42.17
CA GLY A 442 20.34 13.86 -43.28
C GLY A 442 20.56 15.36 -43.05
N TYR A 443 20.18 16.14 -44.05
CA TYR A 443 20.27 17.59 -44.09
C TYR A 443 19.11 18.17 -44.92
N PRO A 444 18.78 19.47 -44.78
CA PRO A 444 17.71 20.09 -45.56
C PRO A 444 17.91 19.90 -47.06
N GLY A 445 16.90 19.34 -47.75
CA GLY A 445 16.97 19.04 -49.19
C GLY A 445 17.67 17.72 -49.57
N PHE A 446 18.15 16.94 -48.60
CA PHE A 446 18.58 15.56 -48.84
C PHE A 446 17.35 14.69 -49.10
N GLN A 447 17.33 13.89 -50.18
CA GLN A 447 16.18 13.03 -50.48
C GLN A 447 16.00 11.85 -49.51
N GLY A 448 17.04 11.50 -48.74
CA GLY A 448 17.02 10.34 -47.84
C GLY A 448 17.56 9.09 -48.52
N ASP A 449 17.88 8.07 -47.73
CA ASP A 449 18.30 6.77 -48.23
C ASP A 449 17.33 5.65 -47.80
N ALA A 450 17.62 4.41 -48.22
CA ALA A 450 16.78 3.26 -47.90
C ALA A 450 16.77 2.89 -46.40
N ASN A 451 17.73 3.38 -45.61
CA ASN A 451 17.84 3.16 -44.17
C ASN A 451 17.02 4.18 -43.35
N ASP A 452 16.38 5.15 -44.01
CA ASP A 452 15.42 6.06 -43.39
C ASP A 452 13.98 5.51 -43.42
N ASN A 453 13.76 4.39 -44.13
CA ASN A 453 12.45 3.80 -44.35
C ASN A 453 12.01 2.95 -43.14
N TRP A 454 10.72 3.02 -42.78
CA TRP A 454 10.12 2.21 -41.71
C TRP A 454 8.75 1.68 -42.14
N ILE A 455 8.52 0.38 -41.97
CA ILE A 455 7.25 -0.28 -42.27
C ILE A 455 6.37 -0.24 -41.03
N VAL A 456 5.15 0.29 -41.16
CA VAL A 456 4.17 0.35 -40.08
C VAL A 456 3.45 -1.00 -39.96
N GLU A 457 3.62 -1.69 -38.85
CA GLU A 457 2.93 -2.95 -38.54
C GLU A 457 1.94 -2.73 -37.39
N ILE A 458 0.63 -2.73 -37.68
CA ILE A 458 -0.41 -2.50 -36.68
C ILE A 458 -0.65 -3.76 -35.85
N GLU A 459 -0.55 -3.64 -34.52
CA GLU A 459 -0.75 -4.72 -33.56
C GLU A 459 -2.17 -4.73 -32.98
N GLU A 460 -2.64 -3.57 -32.50
CA GLU A 460 -3.95 -3.42 -31.84
C GLU A 460 -4.63 -2.11 -32.25
N GLY A 461 -5.97 -2.08 -32.18
CA GLY A 461 -6.73 -0.83 -32.29
C GLY A 461 -6.99 -0.33 -33.71
N ALA A 462 -6.60 -1.07 -34.74
CA ALA A 462 -7.01 -0.81 -36.12
C ALA A 462 -8.54 -0.94 -36.25
N GLY A 463 -9.20 0.14 -36.69
CA GLY A 463 -10.61 0.08 -37.09
C GLY A 463 -10.82 -0.80 -38.34
N ARG A 464 -12.04 -0.84 -38.87
CA ARG A 464 -12.39 -1.63 -40.09
C ARG A 464 -11.48 -1.35 -41.30
N GLY A 465 -10.78 -0.21 -41.35
CA GLY A 465 -9.87 0.17 -42.44
C GLY A 465 -8.39 -0.17 -42.25
N GLN A 466 -7.98 -0.79 -41.12
CA GLN A 466 -6.55 -1.00 -40.79
C GLN A 466 -5.68 0.26 -40.94
N THR A 467 -6.23 1.40 -40.53
CA THR A 467 -5.54 2.70 -40.57
C THR A 467 -5.03 3.10 -39.19
N VAL A 468 -3.93 3.84 -39.17
CA VAL A 468 -3.33 4.38 -37.95
C VAL A 468 -4.19 5.53 -37.42
N LYS A 469 -4.59 5.41 -36.15
CA LYS A 469 -5.34 6.42 -35.41
C LYS A 469 -4.65 6.80 -34.12
N THR A 470 -4.65 8.09 -33.81
CA THR A 470 -4.12 8.69 -32.58
C THR A 470 -4.75 8.04 -31.35
N LEU A 471 -3.96 7.76 -30.31
CA LEU A 471 -4.29 7.13 -29.03
C LEU A 471 -4.82 5.68 -29.07
N LYS A 472 -5.44 5.23 -30.16
CA LYS A 472 -6.04 3.89 -30.27
C LYS A 472 -5.12 2.86 -30.87
N THR A 473 -4.42 3.24 -31.93
CA THR A 473 -3.64 2.27 -32.71
C THR A 473 -2.29 2.10 -32.04
N LYS A 474 -2.02 0.87 -31.64
CA LYS A 474 -0.70 0.43 -31.24
C LYS A 474 -0.05 -0.26 -32.42
N PHE A 475 1.13 0.20 -32.81
CA PHE A 475 1.85 -0.31 -33.96
C PHE A 475 3.33 -0.46 -33.64
N ARG A 476 4.03 -1.18 -34.50
CA ARG A 476 5.48 -1.39 -34.47
C ARG A 476 6.06 -0.81 -35.75
N LEU A 477 7.30 -0.35 -35.67
CA LEU A 477 8.04 0.15 -36.83
C LEU A 477 9.14 -0.85 -37.15
N ARG A 478 9.04 -1.50 -38.31
CA ARG A 478 10.05 -2.45 -38.80
C ARG A 478 10.96 -1.76 -39.80
N HIS A 479 12.26 -1.82 -39.55
CA HIS A 479 13.26 -1.34 -40.49
C HIS A 479 13.40 -2.35 -41.65
N PRO A 480 13.19 -1.96 -42.92
CA PRO A 480 13.14 -2.89 -44.04
C PRO A 480 14.50 -3.50 -44.36
N MET A 481 15.58 -2.73 -44.25
CA MET A 481 16.93 -3.16 -44.67
C MET A 481 17.55 -4.18 -43.71
N THR A 482 17.35 -4.00 -42.41
CA THR A 482 17.95 -4.87 -41.37
C THR A 482 16.94 -5.82 -40.73
N GLY A 483 15.64 -5.64 -40.99
CA GLY A 483 14.56 -6.44 -40.41
C GLY A 483 14.32 -6.21 -38.92
N CYS A 484 15.03 -5.28 -38.28
CA CYS A 484 14.87 -4.99 -36.86
C CYS A 484 13.65 -4.10 -36.58
N TYR A 485 13.23 -4.07 -35.32
CA TYR A 485 12.10 -3.25 -34.86
C TYR A 485 12.58 -2.09 -34.00
N LEU A 486 11.99 -0.91 -34.17
CA LEU A 486 12.22 0.23 -33.29
C LEU A 486 11.85 -0.16 -31.85
N PHE A 487 12.81 -0.05 -30.95
CA PHE A 487 12.80 -0.67 -29.64
C PHE A 487 13.31 0.31 -28.58
N SER A 488 12.68 0.32 -27.41
CA SER A 488 13.18 1.05 -26.25
C SER A 488 12.98 0.25 -24.96
N HIS A 489 13.72 0.61 -23.93
CA HIS A 489 13.75 -0.08 -22.65
C HIS A 489 14.18 0.87 -21.52
N LYS A 490 14.19 0.38 -20.28
CA LYS A 490 14.39 1.22 -19.08
C LYS A 490 15.83 1.70 -18.85
N VAL A 491 16.76 1.40 -19.77
CA VAL A 491 18.16 1.82 -19.64
C VAL A 491 18.28 3.27 -20.09
N LYS A 492 18.97 4.05 -19.26
CA LYS A 492 19.27 5.46 -19.53
C LYS A 492 20.65 5.57 -20.17
N LEU A 493 20.78 6.52 -21.09
CA LEU A 493 22.05 6.97 -21.60
C LEU A 493 22.81 7.76 -20.51
N PRO A 494 24.15 7.83 -20.56
CA PRO A 494 24.95 8.62 -19.61
C PRO A 494 24.75 10.14 -19.74
N ASP A 495 25.48 10.90 -18.94
CA ASP A 495 25.41 12.36 -18.84
C ASP A 495 25.52 13.10 -20.18
N TRP A 496 26.27 12.55 -21.15
CA TRP A 496 26.40 13.11 -22.50
C TRP A 496 25.10 13.12 -23.31
N ALA A 497 24.07 12.40 -22.85
CA ALA A 497 22.70 12.39 -23.39
C ALA A 497 21.65 12.68 -22.30
N PHE A 498 22.01 13.47 -21.28
CA PHE A 498 21.08 14.05 -20.31
C PHE A 498 20.24 13.04 -19.53
N GLU A 499 20.77 11.82 -19.29
CA GLU A 499 20.06 10.73 -18.60
C GLU A 499 18.72 10.31 -19.24
N GLN A 500 18.55 10.57 -20.53
CA GLN A 500 17.38 10.15 -21.30
C GLN A 500 17.43 8.66 -21.63
N GLN A 501 16.31 8.02 -21.97
CA GLN A 501 16.29 6.58 -22.24
C GLN A 501 16.82 6.25 -23.64
N GLU A 502 17.41 5.07 -23.78
CA GLU A 502 17.99 4.60 -25.03
C GLU A 502 16.91 4.12 -26.03
N VAL A 503 17.08 4.48 -27.30
CA VAL A 503 16.29 4.00 -28.44
C VAL A 503 17.21 3.24 -29.39
N THR A 504 16.78 2.06 -29.81
CA THR A 504 17.57 1.14 -30.65
C THR A 504 16.67 0.47 -31.68
N CYS A 505 17.26 -0.28 -32.60
CA CYS A 505 16.54 -1.15 -33.51
C CYS A 505 16.94 -2.60 -33.25
N ASN A 506 16.02 -3.40 -32.72
CA ASN A 506 16.30 -4.75 -32.21
C ASN A 506 15.80 -5.84 -33.18
N LYS A 507 16.69 -6.73 -33.62
CA LYS A 507 16.39 -7.87 -34.52
C LYS A 507 15.51 -8.93 -33.84
N ASN A 508 15.69 -9.12 -32.52
CA ASN A 508 14.93 -10.04 -31.68
C ASN A 508 14.10 -9.28 -30.63
N ALA A 509 13.33 -8.29 -31.10
CA ALA A 509 12.58 -7.40 -30.22
C ALA A 509 11.52 -8.14 -29.39
N VAL A 510 11.58 -7.99 -28.07
CA VAL A 510 10.45 -8.34 -27.17
C VAL A 510 9.26 -7.49 -27.59
N ARG A 511 8.13 -8.15 -27.92
CA ARG A 511 6.95 -7.50 -28.49
C ARG A 511 6.54 -6.25 -27.71
N GLU A 512 6.40 -6.36 -26.38
CA GLU A 512 6.00 -5.25 -25.51
C GLU A 512 6.89 -4.00 -25.60
N ASN A 513 8.20 -4.17 -25.82
CA ASN A 513 9.20 -3.09 -25.90
C ASN A 513 9.41 -2.53 -27.31
N SER A 514 8.58 -2.93 -28.27
CA SER A 514 8.63 -2.44 -29.66
C SER A 514 7.34 -1.79 -30.12
N VAL A 515 6.38 -1.61 -29.19
CA VAL A 515 5.06 -1.07 -29.47
C VAL A 515 5.02 0.42 -29.16
N TRP A 516 4.53 1.17 -30.13
CA TRP A 516 4.39 2.62 -30.14
C TRP A 516 2.95 3.01 -30.43
N TYR A 517 2.57 4.19 -29.99
CA TYR A 517 1.31 4.83 -30.40
C TYR A 517 1.56 6.31 -30.65
N ILE A 518 0.71 6.91 -31.49
CA ILE A 518 0.74 8.35 -31.76
C ILE A 518 -0.13 9.02 -30.70
N GLU A 519 0.42 10.01 -30.00
CA GLU A 519 -0.28 10.71 -28.92
C GLU A 519 -0.86 12.04 -29.40
N THR A 520 -0.04 12.86 -30.07
CA THR A 520 -0.52 14.07 -30.75
C THR A 520 -0.42 13.94 -32.26
N ASN A 521 -1.35 14.58 -32.94
CA ASN A 521 -1.42 14.65 -34.39
C ASN A 521 -1.99 16.00 -34.78
N ASN A 522 -1.25 16.74 -35.62
CA ASN A 522 -1.63 18.03 -36.18
C ASN A 522 -1.32 18.04 -37.68
N HIS A 523 -2.25 18.51 -38.51
CA HIS A 523 -2.06 18.59 -39.96
C HIS A 523 -2.90 19.74 -40.54
N GLU A 524 -2.31 20.51 -41.46
CA GLU A 524 -2.77 21.84 -41.87
C GLU A 524 -4.13 21.85 -42.61
N ASN A 525 -4.53 20.71 -43.20
CA ASN A 525 -5.70 20.58 -44.08
C ASN A 525 -6.95 19.90 -43.46
N HIS A 526 -7.03 19.69 -42.13
CA HIS A 526 -8.20 19.03 -41.54
C HIS A 526 -9.40 19.97 -41.32
N VAL A 527 -10.52 19.66 -41.99
CA VAL A 527 -11.86 20.12 -41.64
C VAL A 527 -12.49 19.16 -40.63
N ASP A 528 -13.09 19.73 -39.58
CA ASP A 528 -13.77 19.13 -38.42
C ASP A 528 -14.23 17.67 -38.57
N TYR A 529 -13.65 16.77 -37.76
CA TYR A 529 -14.29 15.50 -37.36
C TYR A 529 -13.99 15.11 -35.90
N GLU A 530 -14.97 14.42 -35.31
CA GLU A 530 -15.25 14.23 -33.88
C GLU A 530 -14.06 14.01 -32.92
N ARG A 531 -14.06 14.81 -31.85
CA ARG A 531 -13.28 14.62 -30.62
C ARG A 531 -13.93 13.54 -29.76
N ARG A 532 -13.16 12.57 -29.23
CA ARG A 532 -13.70 11.58 -28.27
C ARG A 532 -12.66 10.93 -27.35
N ALA A 533 -13.06 10.73 -26.09
CA ALA A 533 -12.23 10.33 -24.95
C ALA A 533 -12.15 8.80 -24.68
N TYR A 534 -11.17 8.42 -23.84
CA TYR A 534 -10.69 7.07 -23.48
C TYR A 534 -11.69 6.16 -22.74
N GLY A 535 -11.49 4.83 -22.87
CA GLY A 535 -12.15 3.80 -22.06
C GLY A 535 -11.13 2.89 -21.34
N SER A 536 -11.49 2.46 -20.12
CA SER A 536 -10.63 1.74 -19.16
C SER A 536 -10.59 0.21 -19.38
N PRO A 537 -9.45 -0.49 -19.14
CA PRO A 537 -9.38 -1.95 -19.17
C PRO A 537 -9.44 -2.60 -17.77
N CYS A 538 -9.99 -3.83 -17.71
CA CYS A 538 -10.07 -4.69 -16.52
C CYS A 538 -9.21 -5.96 -16.70
N ILE A 539 -8.55 -6.43 -15.64
CA ILE A 539 -7.72 -7.66 -15.61
C ILE A 539 -8.44 -8.77 -14.81
N ARG A 540 -8.29 -10.03 -15.22
CA ARG A 540 -8.79 -11.22 -14.52
C ARG A 540 -7.67 -12.28 -14.39
N LEU A 541 -7.53 -12.88 -13.21
CA LEU A 541 -6.60 -13.99 -12.91
C LEU A 541 -7.33 -15.05 -12.07
N ASN A 542 -6.98 -16.34 -12.26
CA ASN A 542 -7.45 -17.49 -11.48
C ASN A 542 -6.25 -18.37 -11.07
N PHE A 543 -6.29 -18.98 -9.88
CA PHE A 543 -5.37 -20.03 -9.42
C PHE A 543 -6.10 -21.12 -8.58
N TRP A 544 -5.51 -22.32 -8.51
CA TRP A 544 -5.95 -23.49 -7.72
C TRP A 544 -4.89 -23.89 -6.65
N VAL A 545 -5.31 -24.57 -5.57
CA VAL A 545 -4.51 -25.04 -4.41
C VAL A 545 -4.82 -26.51 -4.08
N LYS A 546 -3.89 -27.25 -3.42
CA LYS A 546 -4.14 -28.53 -2.72
C LYS A 546 -3.35 -28.69 -1.39
N ASP A 547 -3.88 -29.57 -0.54
CA ASP A 547 -3.76 -29.77 0.93
C ASP A 547 -2.50 -30.47 1.51
N HIS A 548 -2.32 -30.42 2.86
CA HIS A 548 -2.28 -31.59 3.78
C HIS A 548 -2.09 -31.26 5.30
N LYS A 549 -2.21 -32.30 6.17
CA LYS A 549 -2.80 -32.40 7.53
C LYS A 549 -1.91 -32.18 8.79
N GLN A 550 -2.54 -31.58 9.82
CA GLN A 550 -2.63 -31.77 11.31
C GLN A 550 -1.68 -32.67 12.15
N ILE A 551 -1.43 -32.25 13.43
CA ILE A 551 -1.39 -33.01 14.72
C ILE A 551 -1.53 -32.03 15.92
N TYR A 552 -2.12 -32.45 17.06
CA TYR A 552 -2.36 -31.68 18.31
C TYR A 552 -1.66 -32.31 19.54
N LEU A 553 -1.36 -31.53 20.61
CA LEU A 553 -1.38 -32.02 22.02
C LEU A 553 -1.41 -30.91 23.14
N ILE A 554 -2.19 -31.19 24.21
CA ILE A 554 -2.22 -30.76 25.66
C ILE A 554 -2.62 -29.33 26.09
N ALA A 555 -3.78 -29.22 26.75
CA ALA A 555 -4.56 -28.02 27.11
C ALA A 555 -3.87 -26.81 27.81
N THR A 556 -2.91 -26.99 28.72
CA THR A 556 -2.24 -25.83 29.39
C THR A 556 -1.07 -25.30 28.57
N LEU A 557 -0.35 -26.20 27.90
CA LEU A 557 0.53 -25.85 26.78
C LEU A 557 -0.29 -25.19 25.68
N VAL A 558 -1.47 -25.71 25.34
CA VAL A 558 -2.34 -25.20 24.26
C VAL A 558 -2.74 -23.73 24.46
N LYS A 559 -2.99 -23.24 25.69
CA LYS A 559 -3.30 -21.80 25.88
C LYS A 559 -2.13 -20.91 25.46
N TYR A 560 -0.96 -21.14 26.06
CA TYR A 560 0.24 -20.35 25.72
C TYR A 560 0.76 -20.65 24.32
N ASP A 561 0.58 -21.87 23.81
CA ASP A 561 0.92 -22.28 22.44
C ASP A 561 0.07 -21.52 21.43
N GLN A 562 -1.24 -21.35 21.64
CA GLN A 562 -2.09 -20.58 20.74
C GLN A 562 -1.77 -19.09 20.74
N LEU A 563 -1.51 -18.54 21.94
CA LEU A 563 -1.19 -17.14 22.14
C LEU A 563 0.19 -16.81 21.56
N CYS A 564 1.21 -17.59 21.93
CA CYS A 564 2.55 -17.44 21.39
C CYS A 564 2.58 -17.77 19.89
N ALA A 565 1.80 -18.74 19.39
CA ALA A 565 1.72 -18.97 17.94
C ALA A 565 1.18 -17.74 17.19
N PHE A 566 0.14 -17.08 17.70
CA PHE A 566 -0.39 -15.84 17.12
C PHE A 566 0.67 -14.73 17.09
N LEU A 567 1.31 -14.46 18.23
CA LEU A 567 2.31 -13.39 18.35
C LEU A 567 3.58 -13.70 17.56
N ALA A 568 3.99 -14.97 17.48
CA ALA A 568 5.16 -15.41 16.71
C ALA A 568 4.88 -15.30 15.22
N THR A 569 3.68 -15.72 14.79
CA THR A 569 3.24 -15.55 13.41
C THR A 569 3.24 -14.08 13.03
N GLY A 570 2.74 -13.21 13.91
CA GLY A 570 2.82 -11.76 13.74
C GLY A 570 4.26 -11.28 13.56
N TRP A 571 5.18 -11.63 14.47
CA TRP A 571 6.59 -11.23 14.37
C TRP A 571 7.26 -11.75 13.10
N VAL A 572 7.12 -13.05 12.78
CA VAL A 572 7.72 -13.68 11.59
C VAL A 572 7.21 -13.02 10.32
N LEU A 573 5.89 -12.85 10.16
CA LEU A 573 5.34 -12.27 8.94
C LEU A 573 5.68 -10.78 8.77
N HIS A 574 5.96 -10.06 9.86
CA HIS A 574 6.38 -8.66 9.79
C HIS A 574 7.90 -8.49 9.67
N TYR A 575 8.71 -9.55 9.82
CA TYR A 575 10.17 -9.46 9.76
C TYR A 575 10.79 -10.28 8.63
N PHE A 576 10.38 -11.53 8.46
CA PHE A 576 10.94 -12.45 7.48
C PHE A 576 10.85 -11.96 6.02
N PRO A 577 9.74 -11.35 5.54
CA PRO A 577 9.67 -10.88 4.16
C PRO A 577 10.75 -9.86 3.78
N PHE A 578 11.27 -9.09 4.74
CA PHE A 578 12.33 -8.13 4.48
C PHE A 578 13.66 -8.78 4.06
N PHE A 579 13.91 -10.03 4.43
CA PHE A 579 15.08 -10.79 3.95
C PHE A 579 14.97 -11.23 2.49
N LEU A 580 13.74 -11.25 1.95
CA LEU A 580 13.47 -11.64 0.56
C LEU A 580 13.39 -10.43 -0.39
N MET A 581 13.38 -9.22 0.15
CA MET A 581 13.22 -7.99 -0.64
C MET A 581 14.58 -7.41 -1.04
N SER A 582 14.83 -7.30 -2.35
CA SER A 582 16.02 -6.65 -2.91
C SER A 582 15.85 -5.12 -2.99
N ARG A 583 15.68 -4.45 -1.85
CA ARG A 583 15.56 -2.98 -1.76
C ARG A 583 16.28 -2.43 -0.52
N GLN A 584 16.50 -1.12 -0.50
CA GLN A 584 17.03 -0.45 0.69
C GLN A 584 16.03 -0.55 1.85
N LEU A 585 16.55 -0.91 3.03
CA LEU A 585 15.79 -1.10 4.26
C LEU A 585 16.45 -0.29 5.39
N PHE A 586 15.60 0.19 6.29
CA PHE A 586 15.98 0.99 7.45
C PHE A 586 15.34 0.42 8.71
N LEU A 587 15.88 0.77 9.88
CA LEU A 587 15.45 0.26 11.18
C LEU A 587 13.93 0.39 11.42
N HIS A 588 13.31 1.46 10.91
CA HIS A 588 11.87 1.69 11.11
C HIS A 588 10.94 0.62 10.50
N HIS A 589 11.44 -0.15 9.53
CA HIS A 589 10.71 -1.30 8.99
C HIS A 589 10.50 -2.41 10.02
N TYR A 590 11.33 -2.47 11.07
CA TYR A 590 11.24 -3.47 12.13
C TYR A 590 10.17 -3.13 13.19
N PHE A 591 9.70 -1.88 13.30
CA PHE A 591 8.84 -1.49 14.43
C PHE A 591 7.49 -2.23 14.52
N PRO A 592 6.79 -2.54 13.42
CA PRO A 592 5.61 -3.42 13.49
C PRO A 592 5.95 -4.81 14.03
N ALA A 593 7.10 -5.39 13.65
CA ALA A 593 7.55 -6.66 14.21
C ALA A 593 7.95 -6.51 15.69
N LEU A 594 8.66 -5.44 16.06
CA LEU A 594 9.01 -5.11 17.45
C LEU A 594 7.78 -5.06 18.34
N TYR A 595 6.66 -4.51 17.86
CA TYR A 595 5.40 -4.49 18.61
C TYR A 595 4.93 -5.92 18.96
N PHE A 596 4.93 -6.84 18.00
CA PHE A 596 4.61 -8.25 18.25
C PHE A 596 5.67 -8.93 19.16
N ALA A 597 6.95 -8.54 19.05
CA ALA A 597 8.01 -9.04 19.93
C ALA A 597 7.81 -8.60 21.40
N ILE A 598 7.36 -7.36 21.65
CA ILE A 598 7.06 -6.88 23.01
C ILE A 598 5.85 -7.63 23.59
N LEU A 599 4.80 -7.82 22.79
CA LEU A 599 3.65 -8.64 23.22
C LEU A 599 4.10 -10.09 23.53
N MET A 600 4.98 -10.65 22.69
CA MET A 600 5.54 -11.99 22.88
C MET A 600 6.37 -12.08 24.16
N SER A 601 7.25 -11.12 24.43
CA SER A 601 8.06 -11.14 25.65
C SER A 601 7.19 -11.07 26.90
N CYS A 602 6.08 -10.32 26.85
CA CYS A 602 5.10 -10.27 27.91
C CYS A 602 4.38 -11.62 28.09
N ALA A 603 3.99 -12.27 26.99
CA ALA A 603 3.38 -13.58 27.01
C ALA A 603 4.30 -14.65 27.63
N VAL A 604 5.56 -14.66 27.23
CA VAL A 604 6.59 -15.56 27.77
C VAL A 604 6.83 -15.26 29.25
N PHE A 605 6.90 -13.98 29.64
CA PHE A 605 7.01 -13.59 31.04
C PHE A 605 5.81 -14.09 31.86
N ASP A 606 4.59 -13.98 31.33
CA ASP A 606 3.39 -14.47 32.00
C ASP A 606 3.43 -15.99 32.21
N ALA A 607 3.83 -16.73 31.17
CA ALA A 607 3.96 -18.19 31.19
C ALA A 607 5.02 -18.66 32.20
N VAL A 608 6.23 -18.08 32.14
CA VAL A 608 7.35 -18.46 33.02
C VAL A 608 7.04 -18.11 34.48
N THR A 609 6.33 -17.01 34.73
CA THR A 609 5.99 -16.56 36.08
C THR A 609 4.62 -17.04 36.57
N ALA A 610 3.93 -17.90 35.83
CA ALA A 610 2.56 -18.33 36.14
C ALA A 610 2.47 -19.00 37.52
N ASN A 611 3.45 -19.84 37.86
CA ASN A 611 3.51 -20.61 39.11
C ASN A 611 4.23 -19.89 40.26
N LEU A 612 4.76 -18.68 40.04
CA LEU A 612 5.46 -17.94 41.08
C LEU A 612 4.48 -17.27 42.05
N LYS A 613 4.92 -17.12 43.31
CA LYS A 613 4.17 -16.35 44.31
C LYS A 613 3.97 -14.90 43.81
N PRO A 614 2.79 -14.29 43.99
CA PRO A 614 2.50 -12.95 43.47
C PRO A 614 3.52 -11.87 43.88
N ARG A 615 4.04 -11.94 45.12
CA ARG A 615 5.08 -11.01 45.60
C ARG A 615 6.40 -11.14 44.82
N VAL A 616 6.87 -12.37 44.59
CA VAL A 616 8.13 -12.63 43.87
C VAL A 616 7.98 -12.20 42.41
N ARG A 617 6.85 -12.51 41.79
CA ARG A 617 6.56 -12.06 40.42
C ARG A 617 6.55 -10.54 40.29
N LEU A 618 5.94 -9.82 41.25
CA LEU A 618 5.93 -8.36 41.25
C LEU A 618 7.35 -7.79 41.42
N GLN A 619 8.19 -8.41 42.25
CA GLN A 619 9.59 -8.04 42.39
C GLN A 619 10.36 -8.22 41.07
N ILE A 620 10.18 -9.35 40.38
CA ILE A 620 10.82 -9.59 39.08
C ILE A 620 10.34 -8.56 38.05
N ALA A 621 9.03 -8.30 37.95
CA ALA A 621 8.49 -7.27 37.07
C ALA A 621 9.04 -5.87 37.41
N GLY A 622 9.20 -5.56 38.71
CA GLY A 622 9.80 -4.31 39.18
C GLY A 622 11.26 -4.16 38.76
N VAL A 623 12.07 -5.23 38.86
CA VAL A 623 13.47 -5.21 38.39
C VAL A 623 13.55 -4.98 36.89
N VAL A 624 12.70 -5.66 36.10
CA VAL A 624 12.63 -5.45 34.64
C VAL A 624 12.25 -4.00 34.33
N LEU A 625 11.27 -3.44 35.03
CA LEU A 625 10.83 -2.06 34.83
C LEU A 625 11.93 -1.05 35.19
N ILE A 626 12.68 -1.27 36.27
CA ILE A 626 13.83 -0.41 36.63
C ILE A 626 14.89 -0.43 35.53
N PHE A 627 15.19 -1.61 34.97
CA PHE A 627 16.16 -1.73 33.88
C PHE A 627 15.69 -1.00 32.61
N VAL A 628 14.41 -1.13 32.26
CA VAL A 628 13.80 -0.45 31.11
C VAL A 628 13.84 1.08 31.31
N LEU A 629 13.46 1.56 32.49
CA LEU A 629 13.54 2.98 32.83
C LEU A 629 14.98 3.52 32.75
N TRP A 630 15.94 2.76 33.27
CA TRP A 630 17.36 3.12 33.19
C TRP A 630 17.84 3.19 31.73
N ASN A 631 17.47 2.22 30.90
CA ASN A 631 17.81 2.22 29.47
C ASN A 631 17.18 3.42 28.76
N TYR A 632 15.88 3.67 28.98
CA TYR A 632 15.18 4.84 28.46
C TYR A 632 15.86 6.15 28.85
N MET A 633 16.15 6.37 30.15
CA MET A 633 16.79 7.59 30.63
C MET A 633 18.23 7.76 30.10
N SER A 634 18.93 6.66 29.82
CA SER A 634 20.30 6.71 29.28
C SER A 634 20.33 7.13 27.81
N PHE A 635 19.32 6.73 27.03
CA PHE A 635 19.20 7.03 25.60
C PHE A 635 18.19 8.13 25.26
N SER A 636 17.51 8.70 26.27
CA SER A 636 16.56 9.80 26.06
C SER A 636 17.17 10.98 25.28
N PRO A 637 18.46 11.36 25.43
CA PRO A 637 19.02 12.43 24.60
C PRO A 637 18.95 12.17 23.09
N LEU A 638 19.04 10.91 22.65
CA LEU A 638 18.85 10.53 21.24
C LEU A 638 17.38 10.62 20.81
N THR A 639 16.46 10.36 21.73
CA THR A 639 15.02 10.37 21.48
C THR A 639 14.46 11.80 21.38
N TYR A 640 14.93 12.70 22.24
CA TYR A 640 14.46 14.10 22.33
C TYR A 640 15.37 15.11 21.64
N GLY A 641 16.59 14.71 21.25
CA GLY A 641 17.59 15.65 20.75
C GLY A 641 18.08 16.63 21.82
N THR A 642 18.03 16.25 23.10
CA THR A 642 18.50 17.11 24.19
C THR A 642 20.02 17.14 24.28
N PRO A 643 20.62 18.22 24.81
CA PRO A 643 22.08 18.34 24.89
C PRO A 643 22.72 17.15 25.60
N TRP A 644 23.74 16.55 24.97
CA TRP A 644 24.48 15.42 25.49
C TRP A 644 25.98 15.68 25.47
N THR A 645 26.73 15.21 26.48
CA THR A 645 28.19 15.41 26.52
C THR A 645 28.90 14.34 25.69
N ARG A 646 30.02 14.69 25.04
CA ARG A 646 30.77 13.77 24.17
C ARG A 646 31.21 12.50 24.86
N SER A 647 31.72 12.63 26.07
CA SER A 647 32.09 11.48 26.90
C SER A 647 30.91 10.55 27.20
N LYS A 648 29.71 11.09 27.47
CA LYS A 648 28.51 10.28 27.71
C LYS A 648 27.98 9.62 26.44
N CYS A 649 27.98 10.34 25.31
CA CYS A 649 27.58 9.77 24.03
C CYS A 649 28.50 8.62 23.60
N GLU A 650 29.82 8.78 23.67
CA GLU A 650 30.76 7.70 23.34
C GLU A 650 30.65 6.51 24.30
N SER A 651 30.50 6.75 25.61
CA SER A 651 30.30 5.66 26.58
C SER A 651 28.96 4.93 26.45
N SER A 652 27.97 5.55 25.78
CA SER A 652 26.67 4.92 25.50
C SER A 652 26.67 3.98 24.28
N LYS A 653 27.73 3.99 23.46
CA LYS A 653 27.88 3.09 22.31
C LYS A 653 28.26 1.68 22.77
N TRP A 654 27.25 0.88 23.11
CA TRP A 654 27.46 -0.50 23.57
C TRP A 654 27.94 -1.44 22.46
N LEU A 655 27.60 -1.12 21.20
CA LEU A 655 28.05 -1.84 20.02
C LEU A 655 28.93 -0.95 19.17
N LYS A 656 30.04 -1.50 18.64
CA LYS A 656 30.97 -0.77 17.76
C LYS A 656 30.29 -0.28 16.46
N SER A 657 29.21 -0.92 16.05
CA SER A 657 28.44 -0.55 14.86
C SER A 657 27.48 0.60 15.10
N TRP A 658 27.29 1.06 16.34
CA TRP A 658 26.44 2.21 16.63
C TRP A 658 27.20 3.49 16.37
N ASP A 659 26.78 4.19 15.33
CA ASP A 659 27.32 5.49 14.97
C ASP A 659 26.27 6.57 15.23
N PHE A 660 26.56 7.43 16.20
CA PHE A 660 25.71 8.56 16.55
C PHE A 660 26.37 9.80 15.97
N ALA A 661 25.66 10.49 15.06
CA ALA A 661 26.11 11.76 14.53
C ALA A 661 26.26 12.77 15.68
N TRP A 662 27.44 13.37 15.79
CA TRP A 662 27.82 14.31 16.85
C TRP A 662 27.69 15.75 16.40
#